data_AF-A0AAJ6JVT4-F1
#
_entry.id   AF-A0AAJ6JVT4-F1
#
_cell.length_a   1.000
_cell.length_b   1.000
_cell.length_c   1.000
_cell.angle_alpha   90.00
_cell.angle_beta   90.00
_cell.angle_gamma   90.00
#
_symmetry.space_group_name_H-M   'P 1'
#
loop_
_entity.id
_entity.type
_entity.pdbx_description
1 polymer ?
#
loop_
_entity_poly.entity_id
_entity_poly.type
_entity_poly.pdbx_seq_one_letter_code
_entity_poly.pdbx_strand_id
1 'polypeptide(L)'
;MKYGNKVLPSDKLYTTALTAVVPMKAGKVVGDSVGEPGQLTSLLLHFADETVTQVALESLGKYKQTNISEYQFANGLLYTPYQLGGAWEELLTEVVAAYRSLNYYSSETTASLALQPSEDSLKKAKNTALENYRKVHPDEVLTAEKTAAIEAEAVEQVRIGQLNELYLQGAFAKVKKDIKAQLSSLTTSMAVVDLTSAVIRADLKQKLEAKKLELTLALAYLERLYHINYGELDLHAIAAYYPDFYGKKVDILSWLSDFSKLGGTKLAVKNNYATYAALFSPLTGDQDVVAYLDHNRRLFAPQLDDNTWFKTATKAYVYEAASKEVPDAEVRVYERMKGKNRAEYRNYLLPVLNLSERNMFIFTTMSTISFGIYERYIDEALKKEPDKYRAMQDQVDQKVAKYAQIMANYYDTWYRIVSENVKGQLLTRDIPMWDGYWIIDTKQPGNYQNRWVNKLDKSVTGVYEFFAPIGKLYGANGTGAYATGSLVHFVVDGQLSDYGVAVATHEMTHNFDGVIYFNGHGRRGNIGAETFVQGLLEGPWSPTQANYALNLAFDWTDRTGQTQNKSFTDIQTSADLERYMHGVFDVTYLLDHAEAQAIIGLNSELKRQYLRTITYNAKTAQDIVSDTALSEELAQKLTSWESLIDNNIVVARNYSGGKYGKNIYATVSMYAPIYAGLQNDAGSVGELLFRKTAFELLVAKGWENGFIPYVSNQYQKQAKADNRELSDAYIFEKIWGDQYANYAEFKKAMFNERIAKKDSLRPITITYNQKQVTITSYAELQTLMDQATLADAKLLQAKKKAVNVDALKAQYNTLTASFKESIFN
;
A
#
# COMPACT_ATOMS: atom_id res chain seq x y z
N MET A 1 44.37 38.58 17.52
CA MET A 1 44.00 39.97 17.89
C MET A 1 43.85 40.88 16.66
N LYS A 2 44.86 41.05 15.78
CA LYS A 2 44.78 41.97 14.61
C LYS A 2 43.49 41.84 13.77
N TYR A 3 43.11 40.64 13.33
CA TYR A 3 41.89 40.43 12.54
C TYR A 3 40.61 40.42 13.38
N GLY A 4 40.67 39.92 14.63
CA GLY A 4 39.54 39.98 15.56
C GLY A 4 39.09 41.41 15.86
N ASN A 5 40.01 42.37 15.93
CA ASN A 5 39.70 43.79 16.12
C ASN A 5 38.98 44.44 14.91
N LYS A 6 38.91 43.76 13.76
CA LYS A 6 38.17 44.23 12.57
C LYS A 6 36.71 43.77 12.56
N VAL A 7 36.30 42.87 13.44
CA VAL A 7 34.91 42.43 13.55
C VAL A 7 34.09 43.59 14.09
N LEU A 8 33.10 44.06 13.33
CA LEU A 8 32.26 45.18 13.74
C LEU A 8 31.30 44.75 14.86
N PRO A 9 30.96 45.63 15.82
CA PRO A 9 29.95 45.33 16.84
C PRO A 9 28.57 44.95 16.27
N SER A 10 28.28 45.37 15.03
CA SER A 10 27.04 45.02 14.31
C SER A 10 27.10 43.66 13.60
N ASP A 11 28.27 43.04 13.48
CA ASP A 11 28.45 41.73 12.84
C ASP A 11 28.07 40.63 13.84
N LYS A 12 27.38 39.59 13.38
CA LYS A 12 27.02 38.44 14.20
C LYS A 12 28.23 37.71 14.78
N LEU A 13 29.37 37.75 14.08
CA LEU A 13 30.65 37.23 14.59
C LEU A 13 31.13 37.92 15.87
N TYR A 14 30.60 39.10 16.20
CA TYR A 14 30.92 39.82 17.43
C TYR A 14 30.17 39.25 18.64
N THR A 15 28.96 38.75 18.44
CA THR A 15 28.04 38.36 19.52
C THR A 15 27.88 36.84 19.66
N THR A 16 28.07 36.09 18.58
CA THR A 16 27.75 34.66 18.53
C THR A 16 28.95 33.86 18.05
N ALA A 17 29.32 32.84 18.82
CA ALA A 17 30.41 31.93 18.46
C ALA A 17 30.06 31.11 17.22
N LEU A 18 31.09 30.78 16.41
CA LEU A 18 30.97 29.84 15.31
C LEU A 18 31.06 28.41 15.82
N THR A 19 30.11 27.58 15.38
CA THR A 19 30.16 26.12 15.50
C THR A 19 31.01 25.52 14.39
N ALA A 20 30.82 25.97 13.15
CA ALA A 20 31.56 25.50 11.98
C ALA A 20 31.67 26.56 10.88
N VAL A 21 32.68 26.39 10.02
CA VAL A 21 32.89 27.20 8.81
C VAL A 21 33.13 26.24 7.66
N VAL A 22 32.29 26.31 6.63
CA VAL A 22 32.34 25.38 5.51
C VAL A 22 32.51 26.14 4.20
N PRO A 23 33.48 25.78 3.34
CA PRO A 23 33.69 26.43 2.06
C PRO A 23 32.60 26.07 1.04
N MET A 24 32.28 27.05 0.19
CA MET A 24 31.27 26.92 -0.85
C MET A 24 31.78 27.42 -2.21
N LYS A 25 31.25 26.80 -3.27
CA LYS A 25 31.46 27.17 -4.67
C LYS A 25 30.13 27.17 -5.41
N ALA A 26 29.80 28.28 -6.07
CA ALA A 26 28.56 28.42 -6.85
C ALA A 26 27.30 28.01 -6.05
N GLY A 27 27.19 28.48 -4.81
CA GLY A 27 26.03 28.20 -3.93
C GLY A 27 26.00 26.81 -3.30
N LYS A 28 26.99 25.94 -3.57
CA LYS A 28 27.05 24.59 -3.00
C LYS A 28 28.20 24.44 -2.03
N VAL A 29 27.97 23.70 -0.95
CA VAL A 29 29.05 23.23 -0.08
C VAL A 29 29.98 22.33 -0.88
N VAL A 30 31.28 22.59 -0.81
CA VAL A 30 32.29 21.76 -1.47
C VAL A 30 33.20 21.13 -0.45
N GLY A 31 33.51 19.85 -0.62
CA GLY A 31 34.53 19.18 0.17
C GLY A 31 35.94 19.56 -0.28
N ASP A 32 36.16 19.85 -1.57
CA ASP A 32 37.49 20.18 -2.09
C ASP A 32 37.78 21.68 -1.98
N SER A 33 38.72 22.04 -1.11
CA SER A 33 39.23 23.41 -0.94
C SER A 33 40.73 23.54 -1.26
N VAL A 34 41.37 22.44 -1.66
CA VAL A 34 42.84 22.29 -1.73
C VAL A 34 43.31 21.85 -3.12
N GLY A 35 42.59 20.93 -3.77
CA GLY A 35 42.86 20.45 -5.13
C GLY A 35 42.55 21.48 -6.21
N GLU A 36 41.56 22.36 -5.97
CA GLU A 36 41.21 23.48 -6.85
C GLU A 36 41.39 24.86 -6.17
N PRO A 37 42.63 25.30 -5.89
CA PRO A 37 42.88 26.54 -5.17
C PRO A 37 42.36 27.76 -5.93
N GLY A 38 41.74 28.71 -5.22
CA GLY A 38 41.22 29.95 -5.79
C GLY A 38 39.78 29.90 -6.31
N GLN A 39 39.10 28.76 -6.22
CA GLN A 39 37.75 28.60 -6.80
C GLN A 39 36.58 28.74 -5.80
N LEU A 40 36.88 28.96 -4.51
CA LEU A 40 35.86 29.22 -3.50
C LEU A 40 35.20 30.58 -3.73
N THR A 41 33.87 30.60 -3.70
CA THR A 41 33.08 31.83 -3.95
C THR A 41 32.45 32.37 -2.67
N SER A 42 32.23 31.52 -1.67
CA SER A 42 31.59 31.90 -0.41
C SER A 42 31.94 30.94 0.73
N LEU A 43 31.60 31.32 1.95
CA LEU A 43 31.59 30.46 3.13
C LEU A 43 30.18 30.33 3.67
N LEU A 44 29.88 29.16 4.23
CA LEU A 44 28.76 28.94 5.11
C LEU A 44 29.27 29.00 6.55
N LEU A 45 28.80 29.99 7.31
CA LEU A 45 29.09 30.19 8.72
C LEU A 45 27.95 29.58 9.53
N HIS A 46 28.22 28.56 10.34
CA HIS A 46 27.25 27.98 11.28
C HIS A 46 27.54 28.49 12.69
N PHE A 47 26.56 29.09 13.32
CA PHE A 47 26.67 29.72 14.62
C PHE A 47 26.10 28.84 15.75
N ALA A 48 26.56 29.10 16.98
CA ALA A 48 26.13 28.39 18.18
C ALA A 48 24.66 28.61 18.57
N ASP A 49 23.98 29.59 17.94
CA ASP A 49 22.55 29.85 18.10
C ASP A 49 21.70 29.15 17.02
N GLU A 50 22.22 28.09 16.39
CA GLU A 50 21.54 27.28 15.36
C GLU A 50 21.08 28.08 14.14
N THR A 51 21.92 29.02 13.71
CA THR A 51 21.70 29.75 12.46
C THR A 51 22.88 29.62 11.52
N VAL A 52 22.63 29.77 10.23
CA VAL A 52 23.67 29.81 9.21
C VAL A 52 23.66 31.12 8.44
N THR A 53 24.83 31.56 8.00
CA THR A 53 24.97 32.74 7.15
C THR A 53 25.96 32.46 6.04
N GLN A 54 25.59 32.80 4.80
CA GLN A 54 26.50 32.74 3.68
C GLN A 54 27.21 34.08 3.53
N VAL A 55 28.54 34.06 3.41
CA VAL A 55 29.36 35.25 3.15
C VAL A 55 30.18 35.06 1.88
N ALA A 56 30.22 36.08 1.03
CA ALA A 56 31.03 36.05 -0.19
C ALA A 56 32.52 36.08 0.12
N LEU A 57 33.32 35.40 -0.70
CA LEU A 57 34.78 35.42 -0.64
C LEU A 57 35.37 36.13 -1.85
N GLU A 58 36.46 36.85 -1.59
CA GLU A 58 37.36 37.35 -2.62
C GLU A 58 38.74 36.70 -2.44
N SER A 59 39.27 36.11 -3.52
CA SER A 59 40.57 35.44 -3.50
C SER A 59 41.70 36.47 -3.47
N LEU A 60 42.59 36.34 -2.50
CA LEU A 60 43.83 37.14 -2.39
C LEU A 60 45.05 36.43 -3.00
N GLY A 61 44.85 35.22 -3.54
CA GLY A 61 45.92 34.37 -4.06
C GLY A 61 46.55 33.49 -2.97
N LYS A 62 47.77 33.03 -3.20
CA LYS A 62 48.49 32.13 -2.29
C LYS A 62 49.50 32.88 -1.44
N TYR A 63 49.52 32.57 -0.14
CA TYR A 63 50.57 33.07 0.75
C TYR A 63 51.91 32.44 0.38
N LYS A 64 52.89 33.28 -0.02
CA LYS A 64 54.13 32.83 -0.66
C LYS A 64 54.98 31.85 0.17
N GLN A 65 54.87 31.86 1.50
CA GLN A 65 55.70 31.01 2.37
C GLN A 65 55.10 29.62 2.63
N THR A 66 53.77 29.50 2.67
CA THR A 66 53.08 28.25 3.04
C THR A 66 52.22 27.69 1.90
N ASN A 67 52.14 28.41 0.78
CA ASN A 67 51.28 28.12 -0.37
C ASN A 67 49.78 27.98 -0.03
N ILE A 68 49.35 28.45 1.15
CA ILE A 68 47.96 28.45 1.58
C ILE A 68 47.18 29.48 0.76
N SER A 69 46.01 29.10 0.26
CA SER A 69 45.08 30.04 -0.40
C SER A 69 44.50 30.99 0.66
N GLU A 70 44.64 32.29 0.44
CA GLU A 70 44.06 33.33 1.29
C GLU A 70 42.84 33.94 0.62
N TYR A 71 41.78 34.11 1.39
CA TYR A 71 40.55 34.77 0.97
C TYR A 71 40.22 35.88 1.95
N GLN A 72 39.59 36.93 1.45
CA GLN A 72 38.97 37.94 2.30
C GLN A 72 37.45 37.87 2.23
N PHE A 73 36.81 38.23 3.34
CA PHE A 73 35.36 38.43 3.44
C PHE A 73 35.06 39.58 4.40
N ALA A 74 33.84 40.12 4.29
CA ALA A 74 33.36 41.24 5.11
C ALA A 74 34.39 42.39 5.18
N ASN A 75 34.64 42.96 6.37
CA ASN A 75 35.51 44.11 6.61
C ASN A 75 37.02 43.76 6.56
N GLY A 76 37.43 42.97 5.56
CA GLY A 76 38.82 42.50 5.39
C GLY A 76 39.24 41.49 6.46
N LEU A 77 38.30 40.65 6.90
CA LEU A 77 38.58 39.43 7.65
C LEU A 77 39.16 38.39 6.69
N LEU A 78 40.08 37.55 7.19
CA LEU A 78 40.72 36.53 6.39
C LEU A 78 40.13 35.15 6.67
N TYR A 79 39.98 34.38 5.60
CA TYR A 79 39.73 32.95 5.63
C TYR A 79 40.84 32.21 4.89
N THR A 80 41.29 31.12 5.48
CA THR A 80 42.23 30.18 4.86
C THR A 80 41.67 28.77 5.03
N PRO A 81 41.65 27.93 3.99
CA PRO A 81 41.34 26.51 4.13
C PRO A 81 42.23 25.84 5.17
N TYR A 82 41.72 24.79 5.81
CA TYR A 82 42.36 24.09 6.92
C TYR A 82 43.50 23.15 6.47
N GLN A 83 44.23 23.49 5.41
CA GLN A 83 45.35 22.69 4.86
C GLN A 83 46.47 23.57 4.31
N LEU A 84 47.71 23.08 4.42
CA LEU A 84 48.87 23.70 3.77
C LEU A 84 48.84 23.45 2.25
N GLY A 85 49.36 24.40 1.47
CA GLY A 85 49.64 24.14 0.06
C GLY A 85 50.78 23.13 -0.08
N GLY A 86 50.73 22.28 -1.10
CA GLY A 86 51.75 21.23 -1.27
C GLY A 86 51.43 20.25 -2.40
N ALA A 87 52.17 19.14 -2.47
CA ALA A 87 52.07 18.11 -3.52
C ALA A 87 50.84 17.19 -3.36
N TRP A 88 49.68 17.75 -3.01
CA TRP A 88 48.42 17.01 -2.88
C TRP A 88 48.02 16.32 -4.17
N GLU A 89 48.10 17.02 -5.31
CA GLU A 89 47.81 16.46 -6.63
C GLU A 89 48.65 15.22 -6.95
N GLU A 90 49.95 15.23 -6.62
CA GLU A 90 50.84 14.10 -6.83
C GLU A 90 50.48 12.93 -5.91
N LEU A 91 50.31 13.20 -4.60
CA LEU A 91 49.93 12.19 -3.61
C LEU A 91 48.60 11.52 -4.00
N LEU A 92 47.58 12.33 -4.32
CA LEU A 92 46.26 11.85 -4.74
C LEU A 92 46.36 11.00 -6.01
N THR A 93 47.17 11.42 -6.98
CA THR A 93 47.39 10.66 -8.21
C THR A 93 48.05 9.30 -7.93
N GLU A 94 49.00 9.24 -6.99
CA GLU A 94 49.64 7.99 -6.59
C GLU A 94 48.66 7.01 -5.92
N VAL A 95 47.80 7.48 -5.01
CA VAL A 95 46.87 6.60 -4.28
C VAL A 95 45.67 6.16 -5.11
N VAL A 96 45.24 6.95 -6.10
CA VAL A 96 44.05 6.66 -6.94
C VAL A 96 44.13 5.27 -7.60
N ALA A 97 45.32 4.83 -8.01
CA ALA A 97 45.51 3.50 -8.60
C ALA A 97 45.13 2.38 -7.63
N ALA A 98 45.46 2.51 -6.35
CA ALA A 98 45.16 1.52 -5.32
C ALA A 98 43.65 1.38 -5.08
N TYR A 99 42.88 2.47 -5.20
CA TYR A 99 41.42 2.46 -5.05
C TYR A 99 40.72 1.92 -6.30
N ARG A 100 41.23 2.26 -7.50
CA ARG A 100 40.63 1.79 -8.77
C ARG A 100 40.68 0.27 -8.92
N SER A 101 41.66 -0.39 -8.30
CA SER A 101 41.78 -1.85 -8.29
C SER A 101 40.77 -2.56 -7.38
N LEU A 102 40.02 -1.82 -6.54
CA LEU A 102 39.00 -2.42 -5.69
C LEU A 102 37.86 -3.03 -6.50
N ASN A 103 37.41 -4.21 -6.06
CA ASN A 103 36.25 -4.90 -6.57
C ASN A 103 35.22 -5.06 -5.46
N TYR A 104 34.03 -4.49 -5.66
CA TYR A 104 32.92 -4.61 -4.70
C TYR A 104 32.60 -6.07 -4.39
N TYR A 105 32.62 -6.93 -5.40
CA TYR A 105 32.34 -8.36 -5.25
C TYR A 105 33.59 -9.18 -4.89
N SER A 106 34.62 -8.62 -4.26
CA SER A 106 35.75 -9.43 -3.75
C SER A 106 35.40 -10.11 -2.42
N SER A 107 36.12 -11.19 -2.08
CA SER A 107 36.05 -11.81 -0.75
C SER A 107 36.51 -10.84 0.36
N GLU A 108 37.46 -9.96 0.05
CA GLU A 108 37.93 -8.87 0.93
C GLU A 108 36.77 -7.96 1.35
N THR A 109 35.87 -7.59 0.45
CA THR A 109 34.69 -6.77 0.77
C THR A 109 33.77 -7.47 1.76
N THR A 110 33.46 -8.75 1.54
CA THR A 110 32.65 -9.51 2.51
C THR A 110 33.35 -9.67 3.85
N ALA A 111 34.67 -9.86 3.87
CA ALA A 111 35.44 -9.94 5.11
C ALA A 111 35.44 -8.60 5.88
N SER A 112 35.67 -7.48 5.18
CA SER A 112 35.63 -6.13 5.76
C SER A 112 34.26 -5.81 6.38
N LEU A 113 33.19 -6.34 5.80
CA LEU A 113 31.82 -6.17 6.26
C LEU A 113 31.33 -7.26 7.22
N ALA A 114 32.21 -8.19 7.63
CA ALA A 114 31.84 -9.35 8.45
C ALA A 114 30.61 -10.11 7.91
N LEU A 115 30.45 -10.17 6.59
CA LEU A 115 29.38 -10.90 5.92
C LEU A 115 29.83 -12.35 5.73
N GLN A 116 29.13 -13.26 6.39
CA GLN A 116 29.35 -14.70 6.30
C GLN A 116 28.02 -15.42 6.03
N PRO A 117 27.94 -16.28 5.00
CA PRO A 117 26.76 -17.11 4.78
C PRO A 117 26.57 -18.09 5.95
N SER A 118 25.32 -18.40 6.31
CA SER A 118 25.05 -19.48 7.26
C SER A 118 25.30 -20.85 6.62
N GLU A 119 25.67 -21.85 7.42
CA GLU A 119 25.87 -23.22 6.93
C GLU A 119 24.62 -23.75 6.20
N ASP A 120 23.43 -23.46 6.72
CA ASP A 120 22.16 -23.84 6.08
C ASP A 120 21.96 -23.17 4.72
N SER A 121 22.32 -21.89 4.60
CA SER A 121 22.20 -21.17 3.32
C SER A 121 23.13 -21.76 2.26
N LEU A 122 24.36 -22.12 2.65
CA LEU A 122 25.35 -22.75 1.78
C LEU A 122 24.90 -24.14 1.37
N LYS A 123 24.44 -24.96 2.32
CA LYS A 123 23.92 -26.31 2.05
C LYS A 123 22.75 -26.27 1.09
N LYS A 124 21.79 -25.36 1.33
CA LYS A 124 20.64 -25.17 0.44
C LYS A 124 21.07 -24.77 -0.97
N ALA A 125 21.97 -23.79 -1.09
CA ALA A 125 22.45 -23.31 -2.38
C ALA A 125 23.17 -24.41 -3.18
N LYS A 126 24.07 -25.17 -2.53
CA LYS A 126 24.76 -26.32 -3.12
C LYS A 126 23.79 -27.38 -3.64
N ASN A 127 22.83 -27.79 -2.80
CA ASN A 127 21.84 -28.79 -3.18
C ASN A 127 20.98 -28.31 -4.37
N THR A 128 20.49 -27.07 -4.32
CA THR A 128 19.69 -26.49 -5.42
C THR A 128 20.50 -26.39 -6.71
N ALA A 129 21.78 -25.99 -6.65
CA ALA A 129 22.65 -25.91 -7.82
C ALA A 129 22.86 -27.29 -8.46
N LEU A 130 23.13 -28.32 -7.66
CA LEU A 130 23.29 -29.70 -8.16
C LEU A 130 21.98 -30.27 -8.74
N GLU A 131 20.84 -30.02 -8.09
CA GLU A 131 19.53 -30.41 -8.62
C GLU A 131 19.23 -29.73 -9.96
N ASN A 132 19.49 -28.42 -10.07
CA ASN A 132 19.29 -27.69 -11.31
C ASN A 132 20.22 -28.18 -12.42
N TYR A 133 21.48 -28.47 -12.09
CA TYR A 133 22.43 -29.03 -13.06
C TYR A 133 21.93 -30.38 -13.61
N ARG A 134 21.51 -31.29 -12.73
CA ARG A 134 20.96 -32.60 -13.13
C ARG A 134 19.71 -32.50 -14.00
N LYS A 135 18.88 -31.46 -13.79
CA LYS A 135 17.69 -31.23 -14.64
C LYS A 135 18.07 -30.81 -16.06
N VAL A 136 19.14 -30.03 -16.22
CA VAL A 136 19.62 -29.56 -17.53
C VAL A 136 20.47 -30.63 -18.23
N HIS A 137 21.18 -31.45 -17.44
CA HIS A 137 22.09 -32.50 -17.90
C HIS A 137 21.71 -33.87 -17.32
N PRO A 138 20.54 -34.44 -17.69
CA PRO A 138 20.02 -35.67 -17.06
C PRO A 138 20.88 -36.91 -17.32
N ASP A 139 21.60 -36.94 -18.45
CA ASP A 139 22.39 -38.09 -18.89
C ASP A 139 23.88 -37.99 -18.50
N GLU A 140 24.30 -36.86 -17.90
CA GLU A 140 25.68 -36.65 -17.48
C GLU A 140 25.94 -37.24 -16.09
N VAL A 141 26.94 -38.12 -15.98
CA VAL A 141 27.40 -38.64 -14.69
C VAL A 141 28.26 -37.57 -14.01
N LEU A 142 27.77 -37.00 -12.91
CA LEU A 142 28.52 -36.03 -12.12
C LEU A 142 29.75 -36.66 -11.46
N THR A 143 30.94 -36.25 -11.92
CA THR A 143 32.20 -36.56 -11.25
C THR A 143 32.35 -35.77 -9.94
N ALA A 144 33.25 -36.20 -9.07
CA ALA A 144 33.57 -35.48 -7.83
C ALA A 144 34.09 -34.05 -8.12
N GLU A 145 34.92 -33.90 -9.17
CA GLU A 145 35.47 -32.61 -9.59
C GLU A 145 34.36 -31.67 -10.09
N LYS A 146 33.46 -32.17 -10.93
CA LYS A 146 32.33 -31.39 -11.45
C LYS A 146 31.37 -30.97 -10.34
N THR A 147 31.10 -31.88 -9.40
CA THR A 147 30.31 -31.60 -8.20
C THR A 147 30.93 -30.47 -7.38
N ALA A 148 32.24 -30.56 -7.10
CA ALA A 148 32.95 -29.53 -6.36
C ALA A 148 32.94 -28.16 -7.07
N ALA A 149 33.06 -28.12 -8.40
CA ALA A 149 32.98 -26.89 -9.17
C ALA A 149 31.59 -26.22 -9.10
N ILE A 150 30.51 -27.00 -9.26
CA ILE A 150 29.13 -26.51 -9.14
C ILE A 150 28.87 -25.97 -7.73
N GLU A 151 29.32 -26.70 -6.70
CA GLU A 151 29.19 -26.26 -5.33
C GLU A 151 29.98 -24.97 -5.05
N ALA A 152 31.21 -24.85 -5.56
CA ALA A 152 32.02 -23.65 -5.38
C ALA A 152 31.37 -22.42 -6.03
N GLU A 153 30.80 -22.57 -7.23
CA GLU A 153 30.03 -21.50 -7.88
C GLU A 153 28.79 -21.12 -7.05
N ALA A 154 28.07 -22.10 -6.52
CA ALA A 154 26.92 -21.82 -5.64
C ALA A 154 27.31 -21.05 -4.38
N VAL A 155 28.43 -21.39 -3.74
CA VAL A 155 28.97 -20.66 -2.58
C VAL A 155 29.30 -19.22 -2.96
N GLU A 156 29.94 -19.01 -4.11
CA GLU A 156 30.29 -17.68 -4.59
C GLU A 156 29.05 -16.83 -4.91
N GLN A 157 28.01 -17.41 -5.49
CA GLN A 157 26.74 -16.72 -5.75
C GLN A 157 26.02 -16.32 -4.45
N VAL A 158 26.07 -17.14 -3.40
CA VAL A 158 25.53 -16.77 -2.08
C VAL A 158 26.29 -15.57 -1.51
N ARG A 159 27.62 -15.58 -1.60
CA ARG A 159 28.49 -14.48 -1.12
C ARG A 159 28.23 -13.18 -1.87
N ILE A 160 28.14 -13.23 -3.21
CA ILE A 160 27.74 -12.09 -4.06
C ILE A 160 26.33 -11.62 -3.68
N GLY A 161 25.41 -12.56 -3.43
CA GLY A 161 24.06 -12.29 -2.97
C GLY A 161 24.01 -11.43 -1.70
N GLN A 162 24.86 -11.71 -0.70
CA GLN A 162 24.93 -10.91 0.53
C GLN A 162 25.33 -9.45 0.27
N LEU A 163 26.23 -9.21 -0.68
CA LEU A 163 26.63 -7.85 -1.07
C LEU A 163 25.54 -7.12 -1.86
N ASN A 164 24.79 -7.86 -2.68
CA ASN A 164 23.64 -7.31 -3.42
C ASN A 164 22.52 -6.83 -2.49
N GLU A 165 22.31 -7.49 -1.34
CA GLU A 165 21.34 -7.08 -0.32
C GLU A 165 21.66 -5.73 0.34
N LEU A 166 22.88 -5.20 0.15
CA LEU A 166 23.24 -3.88 0.65
C LEU A 166 22.76 -2.74 -0.24
N TYR A 167 22.58 -3.00 -1.53
CA TYR A 167 22.25 -1.99 -2.56
C TYR A 167 23.26 -0.84 -2.69
N LEU A 168 24.55 -1.13 -2.43
CA LEU A 168 25.65 -0.16 -2.53
C LEU A 168 26.48 -0.29 -3.82
N GLN A 169 26.29 -1.34 -4.62
CA GLN A 169 27.10 -1.61 -5.82
C GLN A 169 27.15 -0.45 -6.82
N GLY A 170 26.03 0.27 -7.02
CA GLY A 170 25.97 1.41 -7.92
C GLY A 170 26.74 2.61 -7.39
N ALA A 171 26.52 2.94 -6.11
CA ALA A 171 27.22 4.03 -5.44
C ALA A 171 28.73 3.74 -5.31
N PHE A 172 29.12 2.50 -4.99
CA PHE A 172 30.51 2.07 -4.95
C PHE A 172 31.22 2.27 -6.30
N ALA A 173 30.56 1.89 -7.40
CA ALA A 173 31.10 2.10 -8.73
C ALA A 173 31.24 3.60 -9.06
N LYS A 174 30.27 4.43 -8.64
CA LYS A 174 30.31 5.90 -8.83
C LYS A 174 31.46 6.53 -8.03
N VAL A 175 31.56 6.25 -6.73
CA VAL A 175 32.65 6.71 -5.87
C VAL A 175 34.01 6.29 -6.42
N LYS A 176 34.16 5.03 -6.86
CA LYS A 176 35.43 4.55 -7.44
C LYS A 176 35.80 5.29 -8.74
N LYS A 177 34.81 5.63 -9.57
CA LYS A 177 35.01 6.40 -10.80
C LYS A 177 35.53 7.81 -10.45
N ASP A 178 34.93 8.44 -9.45
CA ASP A 178 35.19 9.83 -9.05
C ASP A 178 36.20 9.95 -7.89
N ILE A 179 36.94 8.87 -7.59
CA ILE A 179 37.70 8.72 -6.35
C ILE A 179 38.75 9.81 -6.13
N LYS A 180 39.34 10.37 -7.21
CA LYS A 180 40.29 11.48 -7.08
C LYS A 180 39.64 12.70 -6.42
N ALA A 181 38.43 13.07 -6.87
CA ALA A 181 37.68 14.20 -6.33
C ALA A 181 37.18 13.92 -4.90
N GLN A 182 36.79 12.68 -4.63
CA GLN A 182 36.35 12.22 -3.31
C GLN A 182 37.50 12.30 -2.29
N LEU A 183 38.69 11.79 -2.66
CA LEU A 183 39.88 11.87 -1.81
C LEU A 183 40.35 13.31 -1.63
N SER A 184 40.30 14.13 -2.68
CA SER A 184 40.59 15.57 -2.58
C SER A 184 39.67 16.25 -1.56
N SER A 185 38.38 15.94 -1.62
CA SER A 185 37.38 16.47 -0.69
C SER A 185 37.61 16.05 0.76
N LEU A 186 38.06 14.82 0.99
CA LEU A 186 38.40 14.35 2.34
C LEU A 186 39.55 15.14 2.98
N THR A 187 40.51 15.63 2.17
CA THR A 187 41.68 16.35 2.71
C THR A 187 41.30 17.59 3.51
N THR A 188 40.18 18.25 3.18
CA THR A 188 39.76 19.48 3.86
C THR A 188 39.48 19.28 5.34
N SER A 189 39.07 18.08 5.75
CA SER A 189 38.72 17.77 7.15
C SER A 189 39.72 16.84 7.84
N MET A 190 40.82 16.51 7.16
CA MET A 190 41.94 15.82 7.77
C MET A 190 42.75 16.78 8.64
N ALA A 191 43.60 16.22 9.51
CA ALA A 191 44.60 17.02 10.21
C ALA A 191 45.51 17.76 9.21
N VAL A 192 45.95 18.96 9.59
CA VAL A 192 46.91 19.75 8.79
C VAL A 192 48.22 18.97 8.66
N VAL A 193 48.70 18.77 7.44
CA VAL A 193 49.95 18.05 7.16
C VAL A 193 50.89 18.87 6.27
N ASP A 194 52.20 18.76 6.53
CA ASP A 194 53.24 19.31 5.67
C ASP A 194 53.68 18.25 4.65
N LEU A 195 53.14 18.33 3.43
CA LEU A 195 53.46 17.42 2.34
C LEU A 195 54.85 17.66 1.71
N THR A 196 55.58 18.69 2.12
CA THR A 196 56.99 18.87 1.71
C THR A 196 57.91 17.89 2.44
N SER A 197 57.48 17.38 3.61
CA SER A 197 58.16 16.29 4.31
C SER A 197 57.86 14.95 3.66
N ALA A 198 58.90 14.32 3.09
CA ALA A 198 58.78 13.01 2.46
C ALA A 198 58.25 11.93 3.42
N VAL A 199 58.58 12.01 4.72
CA VAL A 199 58.12 11.06 5.74
C VAL A 199 56.62 11.22 6.01
N ILE A 200 56.13 12.46 6.16
CA ILE A 200 54.70 12.74 6.40
C ILE A 200 53.87 12.35 5.18
N ARG A 201 54.35 12.68 3.96
CA ARG A 201 53.71 12.30 2.70
C ARG A 201 53.61 10.77 2.56
N ALA A 202 54.68 10.04 2.89
CA ALA A 202 54.70 8.58 2.82
C ALA A 202 53.76 7.94 3.86
N ASP A 203 53.75 8.43 5.11
CA ASP A 203 52.83 7.98 6.15
C ASP A 203 51.36 8.19 5.76
N LEU A 204 51.03 9.37 5.23
CA LEU A 204 49.68 9.67 4.77
C LEU A 204 49.27 8.78 3.58
N LYS A 205 50.16 8.60 2.61
CA LYS A 205 49.95 7.66 1.50
C LYS A 205 49.60 6.27 2.02
N GLN A 206 50.42 5.75 2.93
CA GLN A 206 50.22 4.42 3.51
C GLN A 206 48.89 4.33 4.25
N LYS A 207 48.50 5.35 5.02
CA LYS A 207 47.20 5.39 5.73
C LYS A 207 46.02 5.36 4.76
N LEU A 208 46.07 6.15 3.69
CA LEU A 208 45.01 6.19 2.67
C LEU A 208 44.92 4.87 1.90
N GLU A 209 46.06 4.26 1.56
CA GLU A 209 46.09 2.97 0.86
C GLU A 209 45.62 1.81 1.76
N ALA A 210 45.99 1.82 3.05
CA ALA A 210 45.59 0.80 4.00
C ALA A 210 44.07 0.79 4.28
N LYS A 211 43.42 1.95 4.19
CA LYS A 211 41.98 2.12 4.47
C LYS A 211 41.11 2.17 3.22
N LYS A 212 41.68 1.99 2.03
CA LYS A 212 41.01 2.25 0.75
C LYS A 212 39.63 1.61 0.59
N LEU A 213 39.47 0.37 1.03
CA LEU A 213 38.20 -0.36 0.93
C LEU A 213 37.17 0.21 1.90
N GLU A 214 37.56 0.42 3.15
CA GLU A 214 36.70 0.99 4.20
C GLU A 214 36.20 2.38 3.79
N LEU A 215 37.10 3.25 3.30
CA LEU A 215 36.75 4.59 2.86
C LEU A 215 35.82 4.56 1.64
N THR A 216 36.08 3.68 0.67
CA THR A 216 35.21 3.55 -0.52
C THR A 216 33.81 3.06 -0.14
N LEU A 217 33.70 2.12 0.81
CA LEU A 217 32.42 1.61 1.31
C LEU A 217 31.61 2.69 2.06
N ALA A 218 32.28 3.44 2.94
CA ALA A 218 31.65 4.53 3.67
C ALA A 218 31.13 5.63 2.73
N LEU A 219 31.98 6.09 1.80
CA LEU A 219 31.59 7.06 0.78
C LEU A 219 30.47 6.52 -0.11
N ALA A 220 30.48 5.24 -0.48
CA ALA A 220 29.38 4.63 -1.23
C ALA A 220 28.04 4.64 -0.47
N TYR A 221 28.08 4.45 0.85
CA TYR A 221 26.89 4.55 1.69
C TYR A 221 26.36 5.99 1.76
N LEU A 222 27.26 6.97 1.93
CA LEU A 222 26.93 8.40 1.99
C LEU A 222 26.38 8.91 0.65
N GLU A 223 27.00 8.50 -0.44
CA GLU A 223 26.57 8.72 -1.82
C GLU A 223 25.20 8.10 -2.10
N ARG A 224 24.82 7.03 -1.40
CA ARG A 224 23.55 6.35 -1.63
C ARG A 224 22.37 6.99 -0.89
N LEU A 225 22.61 7.59 0.28
CA LEU A 225 21.55 7.93 1.26
C LEU A 225 21.58 9.37 1.79
N TYR A 226 22.58 10.18 1.47
CA TYR A 226 22.75 11.52 2.07
C TYR A 226 22.71 12.69 1.06
N HIS A 227 22.28 12.44 -0.19
CA HIS A 227 21.92 13.52 -1.12
C HIS A 227 20.53 14.08 -0.77
N ILE A 228 20.48 14.86 0.29
CA ILE A 228 19.24 15.41 0.84
C ILE A 228 19.22 16.92 0.56
N ASN A 229 18.24 17.35 -0.23
CA ASN A 229 18.12 18.75 -0.63
C ASN A 229 17.32 19.56 0.39
N TYR A 230 17.84 20.72 0.77
CA TYR A 230 17.15 21.78 1.50
C TYR A 230 17.19 23.06 0.67
N GLY A 231 16.20 23.22 -0.20
CA GLY A 231 16.26 24.23 -1.26
C GLY A 231 17.39 23.92 -2.26
N GLU A 232 18.33 24.84 -2.42
CA GLU A 232 19.47 24.67 -3.33
C GLU A 232 20.66 23.93 -2.70
N LEU A 233 20.66 23.75 -1.37
CA LEU A 233 21.72 23.08 -0.63
C LEU A 233 21.52 21.56 -0.63
N ASP A 234 22.53 20.82 -1.08
CA ASP A 234 22.63 19.37 -0.92
C ASP A 234 23.48 19.05 0.32
N LEU A 235 22.91 18.27 1.25
CA LEU A 235 23.55 17.90 2.51
C LEU A 235 24.74 16.95 2.35
N HIS A 236 24.87 16.26 1.20
CA HIS A 236 25.85 15.18 1.04
C HIS A 236 27.27 15.61 1.41
N ALA A 237 27.71 16.79 0.97
CA ALA A 237 29.07 17.24 1.26
C ALA A 237 29.29 17.51 2.76
N ILE A 238 28.28 18.03 3.47
CA ILE A 238 28.32 18.19 4.92
C ILE A 238 28.40 16.83 5.60
N ALA A 239 27.51 15.90 5.21
CA ALA A 239 27.46 14.56 5.79
C ALA A 239 28.73 13.74 5.52
N ALA A 240 29.36 13.90 4.35
CA ALA A 240 30.51 13.09 3.95
C ALA A 240 31.86 13.67 4.35
N TYR A 241 31.99 15.00 4.34
CA TYR A 241 33.28 15.66 4.52
C TYR A 241 33.34 16.56 5.73
N TYR A 242 32.23 17.09 6.25
CA TYR A 242 32.21 18.00 7.40
C TYR A 242 31.42 17.42 8.58
N PRO A 243 31.78 16.24 9.11
CA PRO A 243 31.07 15.65 10.25
C PRO A 243 31.14 16.52 11.52
N ASP A 244 32.13 17.41 11.61
CA ASP A 244 32.30 18.37 12.69
C ASP A 244 31.45 19.64 12.54
N PHE A 245 30.64 19.74 11.47
CA PHE A 245 29.72 20.84 11.24
C PHE A 245 28.81 21.15 12.44
N TYR A 246 28.50 20.12 13.24
CA TYR A 246 27.65 20.18 14.44
C TYR A 246 28.45 20.42 15.74
N GLY A 247 29.73 20.79 15.64
CA GLY A 247 30.58 21.18 16.76
C GLY A 247 31.34 20.03 17.44
N LYS A 248 31.19 18.79 16.97
CA LYS A 248 31.93 17.62 17.46
C LYS A 248 33.08 17.27 16.52
N LYS A 249 34.31 17.51 16.97
CA LYS A 249 35.51 17.12 16.22
C LYS A 249 35.64 15.59 16.14
N VAL A 250 36.02 15.09 14.98
CA VAL A 250 36.26 13.67 14.73
C VAL A 250 37.42 13.47 13.76
N ASP A 251 38.17 12.39 13.92
CA ASP A 251 39.11 11.95 12.88
C ASP A 251 38.32 11.35 11.71
N ILE A 252 38.28 12.06 10.59
CA ILE A 252 37.44 11.71 9.44
C ILE A 252 37.76 10.30 8.90
N LEU A 253 39.04 9.90 8.87
CA LEU A 253 39.44 8.59 8.36
C LEU A 253 38.97 7.47 9.29
N SER A 254 39.08 7.65 10.61
CA SER A 254 38.58 6.70 11.59
C SER A 254 37.06 6.58 11.54
N TRP A 255 36.34 7.70 11.47
CA TRP A 255 34.88 7.69 11.41
C TRP A 255 34.35 7.00 10.16
N LEU A 256 34.94 7.29 8.99
CA LEU A 256 34.60 6.57 7.76
C LEU A 256 34.92 5.08 7.87
N SER A 257 36.03 4.70 8.50
CA SER A 257 36.33 3.29 8.78
C SER A 257 35.30 2.62 9.68
N ASP A 258 34.58 3.36 10.53
CA ASP A 258 33.58 2.77 11.45
C ASP A 258 32.34 2.23 10.70
N PHE A 259 32.07 2.68 9.47
CA PHE A 259 31.03 2.09 8.63
C PHE A 259 31.27 0.60 8.42
N SER A 260 32.47 0.20 7.98
CA SER A 260 32.80 -1.22 7.81
C SER A 260 32.72 -2.01 9.13
N LYS A 261 33.12 -1.39 10.24
CA LYS A 261 33.08 -2.02 11.57
C LYS A 261 31.67 -2.30 12.09
N LEU A 262 30.64 -1.58 11.62
CA LEU A 262 29.25 -1.91 11.92
C LEU A 262 28.80 -3.26 11.32
N GLY A 263 29.49 -3.72 10.27
CA GLY A 263 29.14 -4.90 9.50
C GLY A 263 28.05 -4.65 8.45
N GLY A 264 28.03 -5.51 7.43
CA GLY A 264 27.15 -5.40 6.27
C GLY A 264 25.68 -5.46 6.63
N THR A 265 25.28 -6.19 7.67
CA THR A 265 23.88 -6.23 8.11
C THR A 265 23.37 -4.84 8.49
N LYS A 266 24.11 -4.05 9.28
CA LYS A 266 23.69 -2.70 9.65
C LYS A 266 23.79 -1.73 8.47
N LEU A 267 24.82 -1.88 7.63
CA LEU A 267 24.99 -1.04 6.44
C LEU A 267 23.99 -1.30 5.31
N ALA A 268 23.20 -2.37 5.37
CA ALA A 268 22.11 -2.57 4.42
C ALA A 268 21.10 -1.41 4.47
N VAL A 269 20.64 -0.94 3.31
CA VAL A 269 19.74 0.23 3.20
C VAL A 269 18.52 0.13 4.11
N LYS A 270 17.89 -1.04 4.26
CA LYS A 270 16.74 -1.25 5.17
C LYS A 270 17.01 -0.91 6.64
N ASN A 271 18.27 -0.84 7.06
CA ASN A 271 18.70 -0.58 8.44
C ASN A 271 19.28 0.83 8.61
N ASN A 272 19.01 1.75 7.67
CA ASN A 272 19.60 3.09 7.66
C ASN A 272 19.32 3.90 8.94
N TYR A 273 18.15 3.76 9.56
CA TYR A 273 17.84 4.44 10.81
C TYR A 273 18.76 3.99 11.95
N ALA A 274 19.04 2.69 12.04
CA ALA A 274 19.95 2.14 13.05
C ALA A 274 21.42 2.52 12.77
N THR A 275 21.82 2.60 11.50
CA THR A 275 23.15 3.06 11.10
C THR A 275 23.37 4.54 11.43
N TYR A 276 22.35 5.39 11.20
CA TYR A 276 22.39 6.78 11.63
C TYR A 276 22.63 6.88 13.14
N ALA A 277 21.82 6.18 13.94
CA ALA A 277 21.93 6.23 15.40
C ALA A 277 23.33 5.81 15.89
N ALA A 278 23.97 4.86 15.20
CA ALA A 278 25.30 4.38 15.59
C ALA A 278 26.45 5.33 15.19
N LEU A 279 26.35 6.01 14.04
CA LEU A 279 27.49 6.75 13.45
C LEU A 279 27.32 8.27 13.44
N PHE A 280 26.11 8.77 13.32
CA PHE A 280 25.83 10.18 13.17
C PHE A 280 25.36 10.81 14.47
N SER A 281 24.48 10.15 15.23
CA SER A 281 23.93 10.71 16.47
C SER A 281 25.01 11.20 17.46
N PRO A 282 26.13 10.49 17.69
CA PRO A 282 27.21 10.98 18.56
C PRO A 282 27.90 12.25 18.07
N LEU A 283 27.84 12.54 16.77
CA LEU A 283 28.48 13.68 16.11
C LEU A 283 27.53 14.87 15.97
N THR A 284 26.29 14.60 15.59
CA THR A 284 25.27 15.63 15.32
C THR A 284 24.62 16.13 16.60
N GLY A 285 24.51 15.27 17.63
CA GLY A 285 23.68 15.51 18.82
C GLY A 285 22.20 15.17 18.60
N ASP A 286 21.79 14.95 17.34
CA ASP A 286 20.44 14.54 16.98
C ASP A 286 20.25 13.05 17.30
N GLN A 287 19.18 12.72 18.02
CA GLN A 287 18.97 11.36 18.53
C GLN A 287 18.72 10.33 17.42
N ASP A 288 18.16 10.78 16.28
CA ASP A 288 17.82 9.92 15.17
C ASP A 288 17.72 10.66 13.82
N VAL A 289 17.39 9.90 12.76
CA VAL A 289 17.23 10.44 11.40
C VAL A 289 16.17 11.53 11.34
N VAL A 290 15.07 11.40 12.09
CA VAL A 290 13.97 12.38 12.03
C VAL A 290 14.44 13.71 12.62
N ALA A 291 15.03 13.68 13.81
CA ALA A 291 15.59 14.86 14.45
C ALA A 291 16.64 15.54 13.57
N TYR A 292 17.49 14.74 12.92
CA TYR A 292 18.51 15.22 11.98
C TYR A 292 17.94 15.94 10.77
N LEU A 293 16.90 15.37 10.14
CA LEU A 293 16.25 15.98 8.99
C LEU A 293 15.56 17.28 9.41
N ASP A 294 14.82 17.27 10.53
CA ASP A 294 14.11 18.45 11.03
C ASP A 294 15.09 19.58 11.43
N HIS A 295 16.23 19.21 12.04
CA HIS A 295 17.31 20.14 12.40
C HIS A 295 17.92 20.79 11.16
N ASN A 296 18.33 20.01 10.17
CA ASN A 296 18.90 20.54 8.93
C ASN A 296 17.88 21.37 8.13
N ARG A 297 16.59 21.02 8.19
CA ARG A 297 15.52 21.86 7.63
C ARG A 297 15.44 23.21 8.33
N ARG A 298 15.65 23.30 9.66
CA ARG A 298 15.72 24.59 10.39
C ARG A 298 16.91 25.42 9.96
N LEU A 299 18.05 24.79 9.74
CA LEU A 299 19.25 25.49 9.31
C LEU A 299 19.13 26.01 7.87
N PHE A 300 18.70 25.16 6.94
CA PHE A 300 18.88 25.43 5.51
C PHE A 300 17.60 25.79 4.75
N ALA A 301 16.42 25.48 5.32
CA ALA A 301 15.13 25.85 4.74
C ALA A 301 14.13 26.31 5.83
N PRO A 302 14.48 27.29 6.68
CA PRO A 302 13.64 27.73 7.80
C PRO A 302 12.27 28.27 7.37
N GLN A 303 12.13 28.69 6.11
CA GLN A 303 10.90 29.20 5.52
C GLN A 303 9.86 28.11 5.19
N LEU A 304 10.26 26.84 5.18
CA LEU A 304 9.37 25.71 4.88
C LEU A 304 9.01 24.97 6.17
N ASP A 305 7.76 24.53 6.27
CA ASP A 305 7.41 23.48 7.24
C ASP A 305 7.99 22.13 6.79
N ASP A 306 8.12 21.21 7.75
CA ASP A 306 8.74 19.91 7.55
C ASP A 306 8.09 19.09 6.40
N ASN A 307 6.76 19.09 6.28
CA ASN A 307 6.10 18.28 5.26
C ASN A 307 6.20 18.89 3.87
N THR A 308 6.08 20.22 3.78
CA THR A 308 6.30 20.93 2.52
C THR A 308 7.73 20.74 2.04
N TRP A 309 8.73 20.85 2.92
CA TRP A 309 10.11 20.53 2.59
C TRP A 309 10.24 19.11 2.05
N PHE A 310 9.75 18.10 2.77
CA PHE A 310 9.90 16.69 2.37
C PHE A 310 9.35 16.44 0.96
N LYS A 311 8.16 16.96 0.65
CA LYS A 311 7.54 16.85 -0.69
C LYS A 311 8.34 17.52 -1.80
N THR A 312 9.05 18.62 -1.50
CA THR A 312 9.94 19.28 -2.47
C THR A 312 11.31 18.62 -2.59
N ALA A 313 11.77 17.94 -1.54
CA ALA A 313 13.07 17.28 -1.51
C ALA A 313 13.05 15.90 -2.18
N THR A 314 11.94 15.16 -2.06
CA THR A 314 11.75 13.88 -2.75
C THR A 314 11.42 14.05 -4.24
N LYS A 315 11.77 13.06 -5.05
CA LYS A 315 11.34 12.95 -6.45
C LYS A 315 10.09 12.11 -6.64
N ALA A 316 9.60 11.43 -5.59
CA ALA A 316 8.35 10.68 -5.64
C ALA A 316 7.18 11.65 -5.86
N TYR A 317 6.17 11.24 -6.62
CA TYR A 317 4.90 11.95 -6.61
C TYR A 317 4.18 11.66 -5.28
N VAL A 318 3.76 12.70 -4.57
CA VAL A 318 3.06 12.58 -3.29
C VAL A 318 1.68 13.19 -3.39
N TYR A 319 0.65 12.43 -3.01
CA TYR A 319 -0.72 12.94 -2.86
C TYR A 319 -1.28 12.67 -1.46
N GLU A 320 -1.78 13.71 -0.79
CA GLU A 320 -2.30 13.62 0.57
C GLU A 320 -3.82 13.86 0.52
N ALA A 321 -4.61 12.80 0.65
CA ALA A 321 -6.06 12.87 0.56
C ALA A 321 -6.66 13.18 1.94
N ALA A 322 -7.04 14.44 2.14
CA ALA A 322 -7.71 14.88 3.36
C ALA A 322 -9.08 14.20 3.53
N SER A 323 -9.40 13.87 4.78
CA SER A 323 -10.73 13.43 5.20
C SER A 323 -11.66 14.64 5.30
N LYS A 324 -12.92 14.47 4.88
CA LYS A 324 -13.95 15.50 5.06
C LYS A 324 -14.61 15.42 6.44
N GLU A 325 -14.67 14.22 7.03
CA GLU A 325 -15.28 13.98 8.34
C GLU A 325 -14.31 14.25 9.51
N VAL A 326 -13.02 14.09 9.25
CA VAL A 326 -11.94 14.33 10.20
C VAL A 326 -10.90 15.25 9.56
N PRO A 327 -11.18 16.56 9.41
CA PRO A 327 -10.28 17.49 8.73
C PRO A 327 -8.87 17.53 9.32
N ASP A 328 -8.74 17.29 10.63
CA ASP A 328 -7.46 17.27 11.36
C ASP A 328 -6.77 15.90 11.35
N ALA A 329 -7.29 14.91 10.61
CA ALA A 329 -6.62 13.63 10.45
C ALA A 329 -5.23 13.84 9.82
N GLU A 330 -4.21 13.25 10.46
CA GLU A 330 -2.85 13.39 9.97
C GLU A 330 -2.65 12.57 8.68
N VAL A 331 -2.73 13.27 7.55
CA VAL A 331 -2.48 12.71 6.22
C VAL A 331 -1.14 13.16 5.65
N ARG A 332 -0.40 14.05 6.32
CA ARG A 332 0.88 14.53 5.81
C ARG A 332 1.89 13.39 5.79
N VAL A 333 2.47 13.14 4.62
CA VAL A 333 3.29 11.94 4.39
C VAL A 333 4.51 11.91 5.31
N TYR A 334 5.15 13.06 5.51
CA TYR A 334 6.36 13.14 6.33
C TYR A 334 6.05 12.86 7.80
N GLU A 335 4.99 13.48 8.34
CA GLU A 335 4.55 13.27 9.72
C GLU A 335 4.20 11.81 10.01
N ARG A 336 3.61 11.10 9.06
CA ARG A 336 3.38 9.65 9.17
C ARG A 336 4.69 8.87 9.11
N MET A 337 5.60 9.24 8.21
CA MET A 337 6.91 8.59 8.08
C MET A 337 7.86 8.84 9.25
N LYS A 338 7.61 9.86 10.09
CA LYS A 338 8.28 10.02 11.40
C LYS A 338 8.03 8.81 12.32
N GLY A 339 7.04 7.96 12.00
CA GLY A 339 6.88 6.63 12.57
C GLY A 339 6.08 6.60 13.86
N LYS A 340 5.18 7.57 14.07
CA LYS A 340 4.27 7.64 15.23
C LYS A 340 3.44 6.37 15.41
N ASN A 341 2.78 5.93 14.34
CA ASN A 341 1.97 4.71 14.35
C ASN A 341 2.80 3.47 13.95
N ARG A 342 3.84 3.67 13.12
CA ARG A 342 4.65 2.60 12.53
C ARG A 342 6.14 2.93 12.54
N ALA A 343 6.85 2.36 13.50
CA ALA A 343 8.27 2.58 13.70
C ALA A 343 9.11 2.27 12.44
N GLU A 344 8.68 1.34 11.60
CA GLU A 344 9.39 0.92 10.39
C GLU A 344 9.46 2.00 9.30
N TYR A 345 8.53 2.96 9.27
CA TYR A 345 8.49 4.00 8.23
C TYR A 345 9.69 4.95 8.30
N ARG A 346 10.33 5.07 9.46
CA ARG A 346 11.55 5.87 9.63
C ARG A 346 12.69 5.38 8.74
N ASN A 347 12.71 4.08 8.40
CA ASN A 347 13.69 3.52 7.47
C ASN A 347 13.41 3.88 6.00
N TYR A 348 12.26 4.50 5.68
CA TYR A 348 11.90 4.83 4.30
C TYR A 348 12.31 6.25 3.91
N LEU A 349 12.56 7.12 4.91
CA LEU A 349 12.88 8.53 4.72
C LEU A 349 14.12 8.74 3.83
N LEU A 350 15.27 8.17 4.20
CA LEU A 350 16.51 8.35 3.42
C LEU A 350 16.39 7.76 2.00
N PRO A 351 15.88 6.52 1.80
CA PRO A 351 15.65 6.00 0.45
C PRO A 351 14.75 6.87 -0.44
N VAL A 352 13.61 7.38 0.08
CA VAL A 352 12.66 8.23 -0.68
C VAL A 352 13.25 9.61 -1.02
N LEU A 353 14.09 10.16 -0.14
CA LEU A 353 14.78 11.43 -0.40
C LEU A 353 15.90 11.30 -1.45
N ASN A 354 16.41 10.10 -1.68
CA ASN A 354 17.56 9.82 -2.55
C ASN A 354 17.20 9.09 -3.85
N LEU A 355 15.96 9.24 -4.34
CA LEU A 355 15.55 8.71 -5.63
C LEU A 355 16.32 9.40 -6.77
N SER A 356 16.68 8.66 -7.82
CA SER A 356 17.39 9.23 -8.98
C SER A 356 16.46 10.03 -9.90
N GLU A 357 15.19 9.63 -9.97
CA GLU A 357 14.18 10.21 -10.84
C GLU A 357 12.78 10.07 -10.22
N ARG A 358 11.75 10.61 -10.89
CA ARG A 358 10.36 10.38 -10.52
C ARG A 358 9.97 8.96 -10.97
N ASN A 359 10.22 7.96 -10.12
CA ASN A 359 10.03 6.54 -10.44
C ASN A 359 9.00 5.82 -9.55
N MET A 360 8.42 6.53 -8.57
CA MET A 360 7.38 6.00 -7.69
C MET A 360 6.39 7.09 -7.28
N PHE A 361 5.26 6.66 -6.75
CA PHE A 361 4.28 7.52 -6.11
C PHE A 361 3.93 7.03 -4.71
N ILE A 362 3.53 7.97 -3.86
CA ILE A 362 3.05 7.74 -2.50
C ILE A 362 1.74 8.49 -2.36
N PHE A 363 0.74 7.86 -1.74
CA PHE A 363 -0.42 8.62 -1.31
C PHE A 363 -0.91 8.19 0.06
N THR A 364 -1.53 9.11 0.77
CA THR A 364 -2.03 8.92 2.12
C THR A 364 -3.50 9.25 2.19
N THR A 365 -4.20 8.52 3.05
CA THR A 365 -5.54 8.83 3.54
C THR A 365 -5.49 8.84 5.07
N MET A 366 -6.59 9.14 5.75
CA MET A 366 -6.63 9.07 7.21
C MET A 366 -6.27 7.66 7.75
N SER A 367 -6.50 6.60 6.98
CA SER A 367 -6.32 5.21 7.42
C SER A 367 -5.14 4.49 6.78
N THR A 368 -4.66 4.93 5.61
CA THR A 368 -3.69 4.17 4.78
C THR A 368 -2.60 5.02 4.19
N ILE A 369 -1.42 4.41 4.02
CA ILE A 369 -0.32 4.96 3.24
C ILE A 369 0.02 3.95 2.15
N SER A 370 -0.01 4.38 0.90
CA SER A 370 0.16 3.53 -0.26
C SER A 370 1.44 3.86 -1.02
N PHE A 371 2.09 2.84 -1.56
CA PHE A 371 3.33 2.95 -2.33
C PHE A 371 3.21 2.17 -3.64
N GLY A 372 3.54 2.80 -4.77
CA GLY A 372 3.54 2.13 -6.08
C GLY A 372 4.56 2.69 -7.07
N ILE A 373 4.73 1.97 -8.17
CA ILE A 373 5.67 2.29 -9.27
C ILE A 373 4.90 2.61 -10.56
N TYR A 374 5.49 3.43 -11.44
CA TYR A 374 4.84 3.86 -12.68
C TYR A 374 4.72 2.72 -13.71
N GLU A 375 5.69 1.81 -13.76
CA GLU A 375 5.76 0.69 -14.71
C GLU A 375 4.64 -0.33 -14.48
N ARG A 376 3.95 -0.26 -13.34
CA ARG A 376 2.72 -1.01 -13.11
C ARG A 376 1.59 -0.59 -14.06
N TYR A 377 1.62 0.67 -14.53
CA TYR A 377 0.55 1.29 -15.33
C TYR A 377 1.03 1.86 -16.67
N ILE A 378 2.34 1.87 -16.91
CA ILE A 378 2.97 2.39 -18.12
C ILE A 378 3.88 1.30 -18.67
N ASP A 379 3.76 1.01 -19.96
CA ASP A 379 4.66 0.07 -20.64
C ASP A 379 6.12 0.53 -20.52
N GLU A 380 6.97 -0.36 -20.03
CA GLU A 380 8.40 -0.13 -19.88
C GLU A 380 9.07 0.34 -21.19
N ALA A 381 8.59 -0.14 -22.35
CA ALA A 381 9.14 0.24 -23.64
C ALA A 381 9.08 1.75 -23.91
N LEU A 382 8.11 2.47 -23.32
CA LEU A 382 7.95 3.92 -23.48
C LEU A 382 9.06 4.74 -22.82
N LYS A 383 9.89 4.15 -21.94
CA LYS A 383 11.06 4.85 -21.36
C LYS A 383 12.06 5.34 -22.42
N LYS A 384 12.02 4.75 -23.63
CA LYS A 384 12.81 5.21 -24.78
C LYS A 384 12.31 6.53 -25.38
N GLU A 385 11.12 6.98 -25.00
CA GLU A 385 10.47 8.22 -25.44
C GLU A 385 10.14 9.10 -24.21
N PRO A 386 11.12 9.82 -23.63
CA PRO A 386 10.99 10.44 -22.32
C PRO A 386 9.79 11.39 -22.17
N ASP A 387 9.50 12.19 -23.19
CA ASP A 387 8.38 13.14 -23.15
C ASP A 387 7.01 12.42 -23.10
N LYS A 388 6.88 11.33 -23.86
CA LYS A 388 5.66 10.48 -23.82
C LYS A 388 5.54 9.75 -22.50
N TYR A 389 6.66 9.19 -22.01
CA TYR A 389 6.68 8.54 -20.70
C TYR A 389 6.24 9.53 -19.62
N ARG A 390 6.77 10.76 -19.63
CA ARG A 390 6.40 11.81 -18.68
C ARG A 390 4.91 12.16 -18.75
N ALA A 391 4.36 12.33 -19.94
CA ALA A 391 2.93 12.59 -20.11
C ALA A 391 2.06 11.44 -19.53
N MET A 392 2.50 10.19 -19.68
CA MET A 392 1.82 9.03 -19.08
C MET A 392 1.97 9.01 -17.56
N GLN A 393 3.11 9.44 -17.00
CA GLN A 393 3.26 9.60 -15.56
C GLN A 393 2.28 10.63 -15.00
N ASP A 394 2.08 11.75 -15.70
CA ASP A 394 1.10 12.77 -15.28
C ASP A 394 -0.35 12.24 -15.33
N GLN A 395 -0.68 11.33 -16.28
CA GLN A 395 -1.95 10.62 -16.26
C GLN A 395 -2.07 9.65 -15.08
N VAL A 396 -0.98 8.97 -14.70
CA VAL A 396 -0.95 8.10 -13.51
C VAL A 396 -1.15 8.93 -12.25
N ASP A 397 -0.53 10.11 -12.12
CA ASP A 397 -0.73 11.01 -10.98
C ASP A 397 -2.21 11.40 -10.81
N GLN A 398 -2.89 11.72 -11.91
CA GLN A 398 -4.34 12.01 -11.87
C GLN A 398 -5.15 10.81 -11.38
N LYS A 399 -4.77 9.58 -11.78
CA LYS A 399 -5.39 8.35 -11.28
C LYS A 399 -5.08 8.13 -9.79
N VAL A 400 -3.86 8.42 -9.34
CA VAL A 400 -3.47 8.37 -7.93
C VAL A 400 -4.32 9.32 -7.11
N ALA A 401 -4.43 10.59 -7.51
CA ALA A 401 -5.26 11.59 -6.82
C ALA A 401 -6.73 11.17 -6.75
N LYS A 402 -7.30 10.72 -7.88
CA LYS A 402 -8.68 10.22 -7.94
C LYS A 402 -8.89 9.02 -7.03
N TYR A 403 -8.02 8.03 -7.10
CA TYR A 403 -8.11 6.81 -6.29
C TYR A 403 -7.99 7.13 -4.80
N ALA A 404 -7.00 7.94 -4.41
CA ALA A 404 -6.78 8.33 -3.03
C ALA A 404 -7.99 9.10 -2.47
N GLN A 405 -8.63 9.96 -3.27
CA GLN A 405 -9.86 10.64 -2.86
C GLN A 405 -11.04 9.68 -2.70
N ILE A 406 -11.21 8.71 -3.59
CA ILE A 406 -12.25 7.67 -3.46
C ILE A 406 -12.04 6.87 -2.17
N MET A 407 -10.80 6.50 -1.85
CA MET A 407 -10.49 5.80 -0.61
C MET A 407 -10.67 6.68 0.63
N ALA A 408 -10.35 7.98 0.57
CA ALA A 408 -10.66 8.92 1.65
C ALA A 408 -12.18 9.01 1.89
N ASN A 409 -12.98 9.12 0.82
CA ASN A 409 -14.44 9.10 0.91
C ASN A 409 -14.98 7.79 1.50
N TYR A 410 -14.37 6.65 1.15
CA TYR A 410 -14.72 5.35 1.73
C TYR A 410 -14.50 5.33 3.25
N TYR A 411 -13.36 5.81 3.72
CA TYR A 411 -13.09 5.87 5.15
C TYR A 411 -13.96 6.90 5.87
N ASP A 412 -14.28 8.03 5.23
CA ASP A 412 -15.24 9.02 5.74
C ASP A 412 -16.61 8.37 5.96
N THR A 413 -17.09 7.58 5.00
CA THR A 413 -18.35 6.83 5.15
C THR A 413 -18.30 5.87 6.33
N TRP A 414 -17.19 5.13 6.50
CA TRP A 414 -17.03 4.28 7.69
C TRP A 414 -17.00 5.07 8.99
N TYR A 415 -16.32 6.22 9.02
CA TYR A 415 -16.28 7.10 10.19
C TYR A 415 -17.67 7.57 10.63
N ARG A 416 -18.58 7.81 9.67
CA ARG A 416 -19.99 8.15 9.94
C ARG A 416 -20.82 6.98 10.49
N ILE A 417 -20.48 5.74 10.12
CA ILE A 417 -21.28 4.55 10.42
C ILE A 417 -20.84 3.87 11.72
N VAL A 418 -19.53 3.77 11.99
CA VAL A 418 -19.03 2.99 13.13
C VAL A 418 -19.21 3.73 14.46
N SER A 419 -19.30 2.94 15.52
CA SER A 419 -19.39 3.41 16.91
C SER A 419 -18.19 4.26 17.34
N GLU A 420 -18.44 5.19 18.27
CA GLU A 420 -17.44 6.15 18.75
C GLU A 420 -16.18 5.48 19.34
N ASN A 421 -16.31 4.33 20.00
CA ASN A 421 -15.20 3.63 20.64
C ASN A 421 -14.17 3.03 19.66
N VAL A 422 -14.48 2.94 18.37
CA VAL A 422 -13.55 2.42 17.34
C VAL A 422 -13.07 3.46 16.35
N LYS A 423 -13.68 4.66 16.31
CA LYS A 423 -13.31 5.71 15.35
C LYS A 423 -11.82 6.07 15.40
N GLY A 424 -11.25 6.17 16.60
CA GLY A 424 -9.81 6.44 16.76
C GLY A 424 -8.91 5.40 16.06
N GLN A 425 -9.36 4.15 15.95
CA GLN A 425 -8.57 3.09 15.29
C GLN A 425 -8.50 3.26 13.77
N LEU A 426 -9.44 3.96 13.13
CA LEU A 426 -9.32 4.31 11.71
C LEU A 426 -8.07 5.18 11.47
N LEU A 427 -7.71 6.04 12.42
CA LEU A 427 -6.58 6.97 12.32
C LEU A 427 -5.25 6.34 12.76
N THR A 428 -5.27 5.43 13.73
CA THR A 428 -4.04 4.96 14.39
C THR A 428 -3.51 3.62 13.86
N ARG A 429 -4.33 2.81 13.18
CA ARG A 429 -3.87 1.52 12.63
C ARG A 429 -2.94 1.66 11.43
N ASP A 430 -3.09 2.77 10.68
CA ASP A 430 -2.18 3.22 9.61
C ASP A 430 -1.73 2.06 8.71
N ILE A 431 -2.62 1.56 7.86
CA ILE A 431 -2.39 0.33 7.07
C ILE A 431 -1.54 0.67 5.83
N PRO A 432 -0.32 0.10 5.68
CA PRO A 432 0.44 0.24 4.46
C PRO A 432 -0.19 -0.60 3.35
N MET A 433 -0.32 0.00 2.17
CA MET A 433 -0.77 -0.64 0.94
C MET A 433 0.40 -0.65 -0.05
N TRP A 434 0.80 -1.83 -0.48
CA TRP A 434 1.87 -2.01 -1.45
C TRP A 434 1.24 -2.39 -2.79
N ASP A 435 1.51 -1.60 -3.83
CA ASP A 435 1.15 -1.97 -5.19
C ASP A 435 2.03 -3.12 -5.70
N GLY A 436 1.63 -3.76 -6.80
CA GLY A 436 2.28 -4.94 -7.34
C GLY A 436 3.52 -4.66 -8.20
N TYR A 437 4.33 -5.71 -8.36
CA TYR A 437 5.56 -5.70 -9.17
C TYR A 437 5.43 -6.50 -10.48
N TRP A 438 4.20 -6.75 -10.90
CA TRP A 438 3.89 -7.36 -12.20
C TRP A 438 3.69 -6.25 -13.23
N ILE A 439 4.78 -5.75 -13.79
CA ILE A 439 4.79 -4.54 -14.62
C ILE A 439 4.40 -4.85 -16.07
N ILE A 440 4.00 -3.81 -16.81
CA ILE A 440 3.67 -3.91 -18.23
C ILE A 440 4.98 -3.93 -19.03
N ASP A 441 5.16 -4.97 -19.85
CA ASP A 441 6.25 -5.09 -20.82
C ASP A 441 5.71 -5.75 -22.09
N THR A 442 5.37 -4.91 -23.08
CA THR A 442 4.73 -5.34 -24.34
C THR A 442 5.59 -6.27 -25.20
N LYS A 443 6.88 -6.44 -24.86
CA LYS A 443 7.77 -7.39 -25.54
C LYS A 443 7.63 -8.81 -25.03
N GLN A 444 6.99 -9.02 -23.88
CA GLN A 444 6.78 -10.36 -23.34
C GLN A 444 5.78 -11.14 -24.19
N PRO A 445 6.04 -12.43 -24.45
CA PRO A 445 5.08 -13.28 -25.14
C PRO A 445 3.85 -13.55 -24.27
N GLY A 446 2.73 -13.89 -24.91
CA GLY A 446 1.48 -14.25 -24.24
C GLY A 446 0.48 -13.10 -24.13
N ASN A 447 -0.69 -13.40 -23.58
CA ASN A 447 -1.85 -12.51 -23.66
C ASN A 447 -1.77 -11.30 -22.73
N TYR A 448 -1.09 -11.41 -21.60
CA TYR A 448 -1.00 -10.33 -20.62
C TYR A 448 0.07 -9.31 -20.96
N GLN A 449 1.18 -9.73 -21.59
CA GLN A 449 2.31 -8.85 -21.92
C GLN A 449 2.87 -8.12 -20.68
N ASN A 450 3.11 -8.88 -19.61
CA ASN A 450 3.63 -8.41 -18.34
C ASN A 450 4.81 -9.27 -17.89
N ARG A 451 5.67 -8.72 -17.02
CA ARG A 451 6.73 -9.46 -16.33
C ARG A 451 6.82 -9.11 -14.86
N TRP A 452 7.35 -10.04 -14.06
CA TRP A 452 7.71 -9.78 -12.67
C TRP A 452 9.06 -9.08 -12.59
N VAL A 453 9.15 -8.02 -11.79
CA VAL A 453 10.40 -7.29 -11.58
C VAL A 453 11.32 -8.09 -10.65
N ASN A 454 12.60 -8.22 -11.04
CA ASN A 454 13.62 -8.81 -10.18
C ASN A 454 14.18 -7.76 -9.21
N LYS A 455 14.57 -8.18 -8.01
CA LYS A 455 15.13 -7.30 -6.96
C LYS A 455 16.38 -6.50 -7.37
N LEU A 456 17.12 -6.94 -8.39
CA LEU A 456 18.30 -6.25 -8.94
C LEU A 456 18.06 -5.65 -10.33
N ASP A 457 16.80 -5.59 -10.77
CA ASP A 457 16.45 -5.03 -12.06
C ASP A 457 16.59 -3.50 -12.07
N LYS A 458 17.66 -3.03 -12.72
CA LYS A 458 17.99 -1.61 -12.78
C LYS A 458 17.14 -0.84 -13.80
N SER A 459 16.37 -1.51 -14.65
CA SER A 459 15.48 -0.81 -15.58
C SER A 459 14.23 -0.27 -14.87
N VAL A 460 13.88 -0.84 -13.72
CA VAL A 460 12.75 -0.42 -12.87
C VAL A 460 13.33 0.22 -11.61
N THR A 461 13.81 1.45 -11.75
CA THR A 461 14.56 2.19 -10.73
C THR A 461 13.80 2.33 -9.41
N GLY A 462 12.47 2.50 -9.44
CA GLY A 462 11.65 2.56 -8.22
C GLY A 462 11.80 1.29 -7.35
N VAL A 463 11.82 0.11 -7.98
CA VAL A 463 12.05 -1.16 -7.26
C VAL A 463 13.48 -1.25 -6.74
N TYR A 464 14.46 -0.95 -7.60
CA TYR A 464 15.87 -1.08 -7.27
C TYR A 464 16.36 -0.05 -6.24
N GLU A 465 15.78 1.14 -6.20
CA GLU A 465 16.16 2.25 -5.32
C GLU A 465 15.32 2.33 -4.03
N PHE A 466 14.11 1.80 -4.04
CA PHE A 466 13.23 1.87 -2.87
C PHE A 466 12.78 0.48 -2.41
N PHE A 467 11.84 -0.14 -3.13
CA PHE A 467 11.08 -1.29 -2.62
C PHE A 467 11.95 -2.49 -2.26
N ALA A 468 12.91 -2.85 -3.10
CA ALA A 468 13.80 -3.97 -2.84
C ALA A 468 14.81 -3.66 -1.72
N PRO A 469 15.50 -2.49 -1.71
CA PRO A 469 16.37 -2.08 -0.61
C PRO A 469 15.73 -2.04 0.79
N ILE A 470 14.44 -1.70 0.88
CA ILE A 470 13.71 -1.68 2.17
C ILE A 470 13.07 -3.03 2.53
N GLY A 471 13.27 -4.06 1.70
CA GLY A 471 12.75 -5.42 1.92
C GLY A 471 11.23 -5.54 1.73
N LYS A 472 10.64 -4.75 0.83
CA LYS A 472 9.19 -4.76 0.53
C LYS A 472 8.85 -5.33 -0.83
N LEU A 473 9.83 -5.85 -1.57
CA LEU A 473 9.60 -6.64 -2.77
C LEU A 473 9.01 -8.02 -2.42
N TYR A 474 7.99 -8.45 -3.15
CA TYR A 474 7.40 -9.79 -3.08
C TYR A 474 7.11 -10.32 -4.49
N GLY A 475 6.95 -11.63 -4.60
CA GLY A 475 6.65 -12.31 -5.86
C GLY A 475 5.19 -12.73 -5.98
N ALA A 476 4.87 -13.34 -7.13
CA ALA A 476 3.59 -14.01 -7.32
C ALA A 476 3.35 -15.06 -6.24
N ASN A 477 2.16 -15.05 -5.66
CA ASN A 477 1.71 -16.03 -4.68
C ASN A 477 0.39 -16.73 -5.09
N GLY A 478 -0.05 -16.51 -6.34
CA GLY A 478 -1.31 -17.06 -6.88
C GLY A 478 -2.57 -16.26 -6.55
N THR A 479 -2.47 -15.13 -5.85
CA THR A 479 -3.60 -14.26 -5.48
C THR A 479 -3.64 -12.98 -6.30
N GLY A 480 -4.81 -12.34 -6.36
CA GLY A 480 -5.02 -10.99 -6.93
C GLY A 480 -4.41 -9.91 -6.04
N ALA A 481 -4.83 -9.93 -4.77
CA ALA A 481 -4.30 -9.18 -3.64
C ALA A 481 -4.46 -10.01 -2.36
N TYR A 482 -3.87 -9.56 -1.26
CA TYR A 482 -4.12 -10.12 0.06
C TYR A 482 -3.84 -9.14 1.20
N ALA A 483 -4.55 -9.33 2.31
CA ALA A 483 -4.36 -8.64 3.58
C ALA A 483 -3.78 -9.58 4.66
N THR A 484 -3.14 -9.00 5.68
CA THR A 484 -2.54 -9.74 6.81
C THR A 484 -3.12 -9.37 8.17
N GLY A 485 -4.14 -8.51 8.21
CA GLY A 485 -4.60 -7.83 9.42
C GLY A 485 -3.83 -6.54 9.73
N SER A 486 -2.71 -6.29 9.04
CA SER A 486 -1.82 -5.15 9.31
C SER A 486 -1.23 -4.48 8.06
N LEU A 487 -1.45 -5.02 6.86
CA LEU A 487 -1.04 -4.41 5.58
C LEU A 487 -1.89 -5.00 4.44
N VAL A 488 -1.77 -4.40 3.26
CA VAL A 488 -2.35 -4.90 2.00
C VAL A 488 -1.24 -5.02 0.95
N HIS A 489 -1.27 -6.10 0.19
CA HIS A 489 -0.43 -6.32 -0.99
C HIS A 489 -1.30 -6.54 -2.21
N PHE A 490 -1.19 -5.66 -3.21
CA PHE A 490 -1.68 -5.92 -4.55
C PHE A 490 -0.65 -6.77 -5.29
N VAL A 491 -1.05 -7.93 -5.82
CA VAL A 491 -0.13 -8.89 -6.43
C VAL A 491 -0.22 -8.82 -7.94
N VAL A 492 -1.31 -9.34 -8.53
CA VAL A 492 -1.58 -9.24 -9.97
C VAL A 492 -2.67 -8.23 -10.30
N ASP A 493 -3.48 -7.81 -9.33
CA ASP A 493 -4.47 -6.76 -9.49
C ASP A 493 -3.85 -5.37 -9.34
N GLY A 494 -4.27 -4.42 -10.17
CA GLY A 494 -3.75 -3.05 -10.14
C GLY A 494 -4.61 -2.16 -9.25
N GLN A 495 -3.96 -1.32 -8.43
CA GLN A 495 -4.65 -0.44 -7.50
C GLN A 495 -5.48 0.63 -8.22
N LEU A 496 -4.94 1.29 -9.25
CA LEU A 496 -5.49 2.53 -9.81
C LEU A 496 -6.64 2.33 -10.83
N SER A 497 -7.70 1.62 -10.43
CA SER A 497 -8.93 1.40 -11.23
C SER A 497 -10.18 1.23 -10.35
N ASP A 498 -11.38 1.29 -10.94
CA ASP A 498 -12.64 1.02 -10.23
C ASP A 498 -12.65 -0.40 -9.62
N TYR A 499 -12.09 -1.39 -10.34
CA TYR A 499 -11.88 -2.75 -9.80
C TYR A 499 -10.85 -2.76 -8.66
N GLY A 500 -9.76 -1.99 -8.79
CA GLY A 500 -8.75 -1.84 -7.74
C GLY A 500 -9.29 -1.18 -6.45
N VAL A 501 -10.34 -0.36 -6.54
CA VAL A 501 -11.09 0.14 -5.37
C VAL A 501 -11.88 -1.00 -4.73
N ALA A 502 -12.61 -1.81 -5.51
CA ALA A 502 -13.32 -2.98 -4.96
C ALA A 502 -12.35 -3.93 -4.24
N VAL A 503 -11.22 -4.28 -4.87
CA VAL A 503 -10.14 -5.06 -4.24
C VAL A 503 -9.62 -4.38 -2.97
N ALA A 504 -9.40 -3.06 -2.97
CA ALA A 504 -8.98 -2.38 -1.75
C ALA A 504 -10.01 -2.47 -0.63
N THR A 505 -11.29 -2.22 -0.92
CA THR A 505 -12.35 -2.34 0.09
C THR A 505 -12.49 -3.79 0.58
N HIS A 506 -12.21 -4.77 -0.29
CA HIS A 506 -12.13 -6.18 0.08
C HIS A 506 -11.03 -6.40 1.12
N GLU A 507 -9.79 -6.07 0.77
CA GLU A 507 -8.63 -6.27 1.65
C GLU A 507 -8.69 -5.43 2.92
N MET A 508 -9.28 -4.23 2.85
CA MET A 508 -9.48 -3.39 4.02
C MET A 508 -10.57 -3.95 4.94
N THR A 509 -11.58 -4.63 4.42
CA THR A 509 -12.53 -5.37 5.26
C THR A 509 -11.82 -6.49 6.01
N HIS A 510 -10.93 -7.25 5.38
CA HIS A 510 -10.11 -8.26 6.08
C HIS A 510 -9.29 -7.66 7.23
N ASN A 511 -8.80 -6.43 7.08
CA ASN A 511 -8.02 -5.72 8.09
C ASN A 511 -8.88 -5.09 9.20
N PHE A 512 -10.09 -4.63 8.87
CA PHE A 512 -10.90 -3.74 9.73
C PHE A 512 -12.21 -4.33 10.23
N ASP A 513 -12.70 -5.45 9.71
CA ASP A 513 -14.02 -5.96 10.07
C ASP A 513 -14.21 -6.20 11.57
N GLY A 514 -13.48 -7.13 12.19
CA GLY A 514 -13.66 -7.49 13.58
C GLY A 514 -13.23 -6.41 14.58
N VAL A 515 -12.41 -5.45 14.14
CA VAL A 515 -11.80 -4.45 15.03
C VAL A 515 -12.42 -3.05 14.90
N ILE A 516 -12.97 -2.71 13.74
CA ILE A 516 -13.56 -1.41 13.43
C ILE A 516 -14.99 -1.58 12.88
N TYR A 517 -15.18 -2.25 11.75
CA TYR A 517 -16.50 -2.26 11.08
C TYR A 517 -17.57 -2.98 11.91
N PHE A 518 -17.18 -3.93 12.75
CA PHE A 518 -18.04 -4.62 13.71
C PHE A 518 -17.97 -4.02 15.12
N ASN A 519 -17.65 -2.72 15.23
CA ASN A 519 -17.64 -1.97 16.49
C ASN A 519 -16.73 -2.57 17.59
N GLY A 520 -15.71 -3.34 17.18
CA GLY A 520 -14.74 -3.98 18.07
C GLY A 520 -15.23 -5.29 18.70
N HIS A 521 -16.38 -5.83 18.28
CA HIS A 521 -16.93 -7.07 18.80
C HIS A 521 -16.25 -8.33 18.27
N GLY A 522 -15.38 -8.23 17.25
CA GLY A 522 -14.79 -9.38 16.57
C GLY A 522 -15.77 -10.06 15.60
N ARG A 523 -15.22 -10.82 14.64
CA ARG A 523 -16.00 -11.63 13.68
C ARG A 523 -16.82 -12.70 14.40
N ARG A 524 -18.06 -12.95 13.94
CA ARG A 524 -18.85 -14.09 14.42
C ARG A 524 -18.06 -15.40 14.28
N GLY A 525 -18.02 -16.18 15.36
CA GLY A 525 -17.30 -17.44 15.41
C GLY A 525 -17.74 -18.44 14.33
N ASN A 526 -16.82 -19.29 13.88
CA ASN A 526 -17.06 -20.34 12.89
C ASN A 526 -17.49 -19.88 11.48
N ILE A 527 -17.32 -18.60 11.14
CA ILE A 527 -17.53 -18.05 9.81
C ILE A 527 -16.17 -17.75 9.15
N GLY A 528 -16.06 -17.97 7.83
CA GLY A 528 -14.85 -17.67 7.07
C GLY A 528 -14.58 -16.17 6.99
N ALA A 529 -13.32 -15.76 6.83
CA ALA A 529 -13.00 -14.34 6.67
C ALA A 529 -13.63 -13.78 5.39
N GLU A 530 -13.56 -14.53 4.28
CA GLU A 530 -14.13 -14.12 2.98
C GLU A 530 -15.65 -13.90 3.02
N THR A 531 -16.36 -14.51 3.98
CA THR A 531 -17.81 -14.30 4.14
C THR A 531 -18.17 -12.87 4.40
N PHE A 532 -17.35 -12.20 5.24
CA PHE A 532 -17.58 -10.83 5.65
C PHE A 532 -17.22 -9.83 4.57
N VAL A 533 -16.53 -10.29 3.52
CA VAL A 533 -15.94 -9.43 2.51
C VAL A 533 -16.71 -9.54 1.20
N GLN A 534 -16.39 -10.52 0.35
CA GLN A 534 -17.03 -10.61 -0.95
C GLN A 534 -18.52 -10.94 -0.79
N GLY A 535 -19.38 -10.15 -1.43
CA GLY A 535 -20.82 -10.31 -1.34
C GLY A 535 -21.44 -9.82 -0.02
N LEU A 536 -20.67 -9.11 0.82
CA LEU A 536 -21.18 -8.45 2.02
C LEU A 536 -20.67 -6.99 2.14
N LEU A 537 -19.39 -6.78 2.49
CA LEU A 537 -18.81 -5.44 2.73
C LEU A 537 -17.81 -4.98 1.67
N GLU A 538 -17.48 -5.84 0.70
CA GLU A 538 -16.78 -5.41 -0.53
C GLU A 538 -17.63 -4.39 -1.30
N GLY A 539 -17.01 -3.27 -1.66
CA GLY A 539 -17.64 -2.24 -2.48
C GLY A 539 -17.79 -2.70 -3.94
N PRO A 540 -18.86 -2.29 -4.64
CA PRO A 540 -19.06 -2.66 -6.04
C PRO A 540 -18.00 -2.02 -6.95
N TRP A 541 -17.55 -2.75 -7.98
CA TRP A 541 -16.63 -2.21 -9.01
C TRP A 541 -17.37 -1.60 -10.20
N SER A 542 -18.70 -1.75 -10.27
CA SER A 542 -19.54 -1.24 -11.36
C SER A 542 -20.89 -0.74 -10.84
N PRO A 543 -21.42 0.37 -11.40
CA PRO A 543 -22.77 0.85 -11.07
C PRO A 543 -23.88 -0.14 -11.41
N THR A 544 -23.64 -1.06 -12.34
CA THR A 544 -24.65 -2.00 -12.86
C THR A 544 -24.62 -3.38 -12.19
N GLN A 545 -23.81 -3.54 -11.15
CA GLN A 545 -23.63 -4.83 -10.48
C GLN A 545 -24.95 -5.33 -9.86
N ALA A 546 -25.35 -6.56 -10.17
CA ALA A 546 -26.68 -7.11 -9.88
C ALA A 546 -26.76 -7.95 -8.60
N ASN A 547 -25.75 -7.90 -7.73
CA ASN A 547 -25.77 -8.47 -6.38
C ASN A 547 -26.00 -7.39 -5.33
N TYR A 548 -26.50 -7.80 -4.16
CA TYR A 548 -26.50 -6.94 -2.99
C TYR A 548 -25.05 -6.53 -2.69
N ALA A 549 -24.83 -5.23 -2.57
CA ALA A 549 -23.55 -4.60 -2.29
C ALA A 549 -23.82 -3.20 -1.73
N LEU A 550 -22.78 -2.57 -1.16
CA LEU A 550 -22.87 -1.24 -0.59
C LEU A 550 -21.89 -0.31 -1.31
N ASN A 551 -22.36 0.66 -2.09
CA ASN A 551 -21.46 1.68 -2.64
C ASN A 551 -21.15 2.73 -1.57
N LEU A 552 -20.07 2.51 -0.82
CA LEU A 552 -19.59 3.39 0.25
C LEU A 552 -18.46 4.34 -0.19
N ALA A 553 -18.02 4.27 -1.44
CA ALA A 553 -16.80 4.94 -1.91
C ALA A 553 -17.01 5.87 -3.11
N PHE A 554 -17.83 5.47 -4.08
CA PHE A 554 -17.94 6.14 -5.36
C PHE A 554 -19.04 7.19 -5.41
N ASP A 555 -18.80 8.23 -6.21
CA ASP A 555 -19.83 9.09 -6.80
C ASP A 555 -20.00 8.70 -8.27
N TRP A 556 -21.19 8.20 -8.60
CA TRP A 556 -21.63 7.76 -9.94
C TRP A 556 -22.86 8.54 -10.39
N THR A 557 -23.08 9.74 -9.85
CA THR A 557 -24.20 10.61 -10.25
C THR A 557 -24.20 10.96 -11.74
N ASP A 558 -23.04 10.91 -12.38
CA ASP A 558 -22.82 11.13 -13.81
C ASP A 558 -23.02 9.88 -14.69
N ARG A 559 -23.18 8.69 -14.10
CA ARG A 559 -23.39 7.43 -14.84
C ARG A 559 -24.89 7.17 -15.08
N THR A 560 -25.23 6.09 -15.77
CA THR A 560 -26.64 5.66 -15.97
C THR A 560 -26.81 4.16 -15.70
N GLY A 561 -28.06 3.72 -15.49
CA GLY A 561 -28.40 2.31 -15.27
C GLY A 561 -27.93 1.76 -13.92
N GLN A 562 -27.79 2.63 -12.91
CA GLN A 562 -27.31 2.23 -11.59
C GLN A 562 -28.30 1.26 -10.92
N THR A 563 -27.77 0.16 -10.42
CA THR A 563 -28.47 -0.78 -9.54
C THR A 563 -28.07 -0.59 -8.07
N GLN A 564 -26.97 0.14 -7.84
CA GLN A 564 -26.42 0.52 -6.53
C GLN A 564 -26.76 1.99 -6.21
N ASN A 565 -26.53 2.46 -4.97
CA ASN A 565 -26.69 3.88 -4.65
C ASN A 565 -25.75 4.73 -5.50
N LYS A 566 -26.27 5.86 -6.00
CA LYS A 566 -25.56 6.73 -6.94
C LYS A 566 -24.31 7.36 -6.33
N SER A 567 -24.35 7.70 -5.05
CA SER A 567 -23.20 8.30 -4.37
C SER A 567 -23.09 7.83 -2.92
N PHE A 568 -21.86 7.69 -2.43
CA PHE A 568 -21.57 7.53 -1.00
C PHE A 568 -22.11 8.69 -0.15
N THR A 569 -22.29 9.88 -0.75
CA THR A 569 -22.84 11.06 -0.06
C THR A 569 -24.31 10.88 0.33
N ASP A 570 -25.02 9.91 -0.25
CA ASP A 570 -26.39 9.59 0.17
C ASP A 570 -26.42 8.82 1.50
N ILE A 571 -25.25 8.41 2.03
CA ILE A 571 -25.09 7.67 3.29
C ILE A 571 -24.33 8.55 4.29
N GLN A 572 -25.08 9.33 5.08
CA GLN A 572 -24.53 10.21 6.12
C GLN A 572 -24.57 9.59 7.52
N THR A 573 -25.42 8.59 7.72
CA THR A 573 -25.60 7.87 8.98
C THR A 573 -25.84 6.39 8.72
N SER A 574 -25.73 5.56 9.76
CA SER A 574 -26.16 4.16 9.69
C SER A 574 -27.67 4.01 9.39
N ALA A 575 -28.49 5.01 9.73
CA ALA A 575 -29.91 5.05 9.39
C ALA A 575 -30.15 5.31 7.89
N ASP A 576 -29.29 6.07 7.22
CA ASP A 576 -29.38 6.24 5.76
C ASP A 576 -29.07 4.95 5.01
N LEU A 577 -28.12 4.16 5.54
CA LEU A 577 -27.79 2.83 5.04
C LEU A 577 -28.99 1.88 5.17
N GLU A 578 -29.63 1.88 6.35
CA GLU A 578 -30.88 1.14 6.58
C GLU A 578 -31.97 1.57 5.60
N ARG A 579 -32.25 2.88 5.49
CA ARG A 579 -33.24 3.44 4.56
C ARG A 579 -32.99 3.03 3.11
N TYR A 580 -31.75 3.15 2.64
CA TYR A 580 -31.38 2.77 1.28
C TYR A 580 -31.62 1.27 1.05
N MET A 581 -31.11 0.41 1.93
CA MET A 581 -31.28 -1.04 1.80
C MET A 581 -32.74 -1.46 1.96
N HIS A 582 -33.53 -0.77 2.78
CA HIS A 582 -34.96 -0.99 2.89
C HIS A 582 -35.68 -0.70 1.58
N GLY A 583 -35.32 0.38 0.88
CA GLY A 583 -35.84 0.67 -0.45
C GLY A 583 -35.45 -0.40 -1.49
N VAL A 584 -34.19 -0.87 -1.46
CA VAL A 584 -33.75 -2.00 -2.31
C VAL A 584 -34.62 -3.23 -2.05
N PHE A 585 -34.86 -3.57 -0.78
CA PHE A 585 -35.69 -4.71 -0.40
C PHE A 585 -37.19 -4.49 -0.68
N ASP A 586 -37.70 -3.27 -0.62
CA ASP A 586 -39.07 -2.95 -1.04
C ASP A 586 -39.31 -3.36 -2.49
N VAL A 587 -38.35 -3.08 -3.38
CA VAL A 587 -38.39 -3.51 -4.78
C VAL A 587 -38.15 -5.01 -4.91
N THR A 588 -37.05 -5.53 -4.37
CA THR A 588 -36.67 -6.93 -4.63
C THR A 588 -37.69 -7.90 -4.02
N TYR A 589 -38.20 -7.67 -2.81
CA TYR A 589 -39.20 -8.57 -2.21
C TYR A 589 -40.57 -8.48 -2.88
N LEU A 590 -40.98 -7.31 -3.35
CA LEU A 590 -42.20 -7.18 -4.14
C LEU A 590 -42.11 -7.97 -5.45
N LEU A 591 -40.98 -7.84 -6.15
CA LEU A 591 -40.72 -8.56 -7.40
C LEU A 591 -40.52 -10.07 -7.17
N ASP A 592 -39.87 -10.45 -6.08
CA ASP A 592 -39.73 -11.85 -5.65
C ASP A 592 -41.10 -12.45 -5.32
N HIS A 593 -42.02 -11.69 -4.71
CA HIS A 593 -43.38 -12.15 -4.49
C HIS A 593 -44.14 -12.34 -5.81
N ALA A 594 -44.05 -11.40 -6.75
CA ALA A 594 -44.66 -11.55 -8.06
C ALA A 594 -44.11 -12.78 -8.81
N GLU A 595 -42.80 -13.03 -8.70
CA GLU A 595 -42.18 -14.22 -9.25
C GLU A 595 -42.67 -15.49 -8.55
N ALA A 596 -42.78 -15.49 -7.22
CA ALA A 596 -43.33 -16.60 -6.45
C ALA A 596 -44.74 -16.95 -6.92
N GLN A 597 -45.63 -15.96 -7.10
CA GLN A 597 -46.99 -16.19 -7.61
C GLN A 597 -46.97 -16.82 -9.02
N ALA A 598 -46.11 -16.31 -9.90
CA ALA A 598 -45.93 -16.86 -11.25
C ALA A 598 -45.44 -18.32 -11.21
N ILE A 599 -44.49 -18.63 -10.33
CA ILE A 599 -43.96 -19.99 -10.13
C ILE A 599 -45.06 -20.93 -9.62
N ILE A 600 -45.88 -20.49 -8.67
CA ILE A 600 -46.99 -21.29 -8.12
C ILE A 600 -48.00 -21.66 -9.22
N GLY A 601 -48.23 -20.76 -10.19
CA GLY A 601 -49.09 -21.00 -11.35
C GLY A 601 -48.52 -21.97 -12.40
N LEU A 602 -47.24 -22.33 -12.34
CA LEU A 602 -46.66 -23.33 -13.25
C LEU A 602 -47.15 -24.75 -12.93
N ASN A 603 -47.09 -25.63 -13.92
CA ASN A 603 -47.28 -27.07 -13.69
C ASN A 603 -46.06 -27.67 -12.95
N SER A 604 -46.23 -28.86 -12.35
CA SER A 604 -45.16 -29.52 -11.60
C SER A 604 -43.89 -29.73 -12.41
N GLU A 605 -44.00 -30.10 -13.69
CA GLU A 605 -42.85 -30.35 -14.55
C GLU A 605 -41.95 -29.11 -14.67
N LEU A 606 -42.55 -27.95 -14.94
CA LEU A 606 -41.82 -26.68 -15.06
C LEU A 606 -41.32 -26.19 -13.70
N LYS A 607 -42.11 -26.31 -12.62
CA LYS A 607 -41.67 -25.97 -11.25
C LYS A 607 -40.40 -26.71 -10.87
N ARG A 608 -40.33 -28.02 -11.16
CA ARG A 608 -39.16 -28.85 -10.85
C ARG A 608 -37.89 -28.36 -11.52
N GLN A 609 -37.99 -27.88 -12.76
CA GLN A 609 -36.83 -27.34 -13.48
C GLN A 609 -36.43 -25.96 -12.96
N TYR A 610 -37.41 -25.15 -12.59
CA TYR A 610 -37.23 -23.76 -12.16
C TYR A 610 -36.61 -23.61 -10.77
N LEU A 611 -36.78 -24.61 -9.90
CA LEU A 611 -36.48 -24.52 -8.48
C LEU A 611 -35.43 -25.52 -8.03
N ARG A 612 -34.75 -25.20 -6.93
CA ARG A 612 -33.85 -26.08 -6.17
C ARG A 612 -34.16 -25.97 -4.68
N THR A 613 -33.72 -26.95 -3.91
CA THR A 613 -33.68 -26.85 -2.45
C THR A 613 -32.32 -26.36 -2.00
N ILE A 614 -32.30 -25.62 -0.89
CA ILE A 614 -31.09 -25.33 -0.13
C ILE A 614 -31.22 -25.95 1.26
N THR A 615 -30.16 -26.59 1.73
CA THR A 615 -30.11 -27.24 3.05
C THR A 615 -28.80 -26.90 3.74
N TYR A 616 -28.77 -26.99 5.07
CA TYR A 616 -27.52 -26.84 5.83
C TYR A 616 -26.94 -28.21 6.18
N ASN A 617 -25.66 -28.44 5.87
CA ASN A 617 -24.94 -29.63 6.26
C ASN A 617 -24.06 -29.34 7.49
N ALA A 618 -24.49 -29.80 8.66
CA ALA A 618 -23.78 -29.59 9.92
C ALA A 618 -22.39 -30.26 9.98
N LYS A 619 -22.15 -31.34 9.23
CA LYS A 619 -20.84 -32.03 9.23
C LYS A 619 -19.78 -31.21 8.51
N THR A 620 -20.14 -30.56 7.42
CA THR A 620 -19.23 -29.75 6.61
C THR A 620 -19.35 -28.25 6.89
N ALA A 621 -20.35 -27.84 7.68
CA ALA A 621 -20.72 -26.44 7.94
C ALA A 621 -20.95 -25.64 6.64
N GLN A 622 -21.80 -26.15 5.75
CA GLN A 622 -22.04 -25.56 4.44
C GLN A 622 -23.53 -25.49 4.10
N ASP A 623 -23.94 -24.47 3.36
CA ASP A 623 -25.19 -24.53 2.62
C ASP A 623 -25.00 -25.39 1.37
N ILE A 624 -25.96 -26.25 1.08
CA ILE A 624 -25.95 -27.16 -0.06
C ILE A 624 -27.18 -26.85 -0.90
N VAL A 625 -26.95 -26.32 -2.10
CA VAL A 625 -27.99 -26.17 -3.12
C VAL A 625 -28.01 -27.42 -3.98
N SER A 626 -29.20 -28.02 -4.17
CA SER A 626 -29.35 -29.22 -4.98
C SER A 626 -28.89 -28.98 -6.43
N ASP A 627 -28.21 -29.96 -7.01
CA ASP A 627 -27.80 -29.97 -8.42
C ASP A 627 -28.92 -30.45 -9.35
N THR A 628 -29.89 -31.16 -8.77
CA THR A 628 -31.01 -31.81 -9.44
C THR A 628 -32.30 -31.02 -9.27
N ALA A 629 -33.17 -31.16 -10.26
CA ALA A 629 -34.55 -30.68 -10.23
C ALA A 629 -35.30 -31.22 -9.01
N LEU A 630 -36.30 -30.49 -8.52
CA LEU A 630 -37.11 -30.93 -7.37
C LEU A 630 -37.72 -32.32 -7.62
N SER A 631 -38.07 -33.04 -6.55
CA SER A 631 -38.94 -34.21 -6.68
C SER A 631 -40.36 -33.78 -7.09
N GLU A 632 -41.08 -34.70 -7.73
CA GLU A 632 -42.49 -34.46 -8.09
C GLU A 632 -43.35 -34.18 -6.86
N GLU A 633 -43.15 -34.96 -5.79
CA GLU A 633 -43.85 -34.77 -4.51
C GLU A 633 -43.61 -33.38 -3.93
N LEU A 634 -42.36 -32.91 -3.92
CA LEU A 634 -42.05 -31.59 -3.38
C LEU A 634 -42.66 -30.50 -4.26
N ALA A 635 -42.57 -30.61 -5.59
CA ALA A 635 -43.17 -29.63 -6.50
C ALA A 635 -44.69 -29.50 -6.35
N GLN A 636 -45.38 -30.61 -6.05
CA GLN A 636 -46.82 -30.62 -5.78
C GLN A 636 -47.18 -29.98 -4.43
N LYS A 637 -46.29 -30.03 -3.42
CA LYS A 637 -46.46 -29.35 -2.13
C LYS A 637 -46.32 -27.82 -2.22
N LEU A 638 -45.70 -27.31 -3.29
CA LEU A 638 -45.50 -25.87 -3.49
C LEU A 638 -46.76 -25.22 -4.08
N THR A 639 -47.73 -24.92 -3.19
CA THR A 639 -49.05 -24.37 -3.53
C THR A 639 -49.26 -22.92 -3.16
N SER A 640 -48.34 -22.30 -2.39
CA SER A 640 -48.38 -20.88 -2.03
C SER A 640 -46.97 -20.28 -1.97
N TRP A 641 -46.83 -18.96 -1.95
CA TRP A 641 -45.50 -18.35 -1.86
C TRP A 641 -44.83 -18.67 -0.51
N GLU A 642 -45.59 -18.78 0.59
CA GLU A 642 -45.09 -19.19 1.90
C GLU A 642 -44.49 -20.60 1.87
N SER A 643 -45.10 -21.50 1.09
CA SER A 643 -44.59 -22.86 0.94
C SER A 643 -43.18 -22.90 0.32
N LEU A 644 -42.78 -21.88 -0.46
CA LEU A 644 -41.40 -21.76 -0.95
C LEU A 644 -40.41 -21.46 0.18
N ILE A 645 -40.82 -20.65 1.16
CA ILE A 645 -40.02 -20.31 2.34
C ILE A 645 -39.89 -21.54 3.24
N ASP A 646 -41.03 -22.17 3.57
CA ASP A 646 -41.11 -23.31 4.50
C ASP A 646 -40.39 -24.56 3.99
N ASN A 647 -40.29 -24.71 2.67
CA ASN A 647 -39.59 -25.83 2.03
C ASN A 647 -38.18 -25.48 1.55
N ASN A 648 -37.61 -24.37 2.04
CA ASN A 648 -36.23 -23.96 1.77
C ASN A 648 -35.88 -23.89 0.27
N ILE A 649 -36.71 -23.18 -0.49
CA ILE A 649 -36.59 -23.10 -1.94
C ILE A 649 -35.68 -21.94 -2.37
N VAL A 650 -34.91 -22.19 -3.43
CA VAL A 650 -34.17 -21.18 -4.20
C VAL A 650 -34.47 -21.34 -5.69
N VAL A 651 -34.23 -20.29 -6.49
CA VAL A 651 -34.44 -20.34 -7.94
C VAL A 651 -33.20 -20.84 -8.68
N ALA A 652 -33.41 -21.75 -9.62
CA ALA A 652 -32.34 -22.43 -10.36
C ALA A 652 -31.57 -21.52 -11.33
N ARG A 653 -32.11 -20.32 -11.63
CA ARG A 653 -31.48 -19.35 -12.56
C ARG A 653 -30.05 -18.99 -12.14
N ASN A 654 -29.83 -18.77 -10.83
CA ASN A 654 -28.52 -18.47 -10.25
C ASN A 654 -28.03 -19.51 -9.24
N TYR A 655 -28.91 -20.37 -8.72
CA TYR A 655 -28.56 -21.34 -7.69
C TYR A 655 -28.92 -22.75 -8.15
N SER A 656 -28.00 -23.44 -8.84
CA SER A 656 -28.15 -24.85 -9.24
C SER A 656 -26.84 -25.59 -9.05
N GLY A 657 -26.78 -26.43 -8.01
CA GLY A 657 -25.58 -27.19 -7.65
C GLY A 657 -24.50 -26.30 -7.05
N GLY A 658 -24.37 -26.30 -5.72
CA GLY A 658 -23.36 -25.50 -5.04
C GLY A 658 -23.17 -25.88 -3.57
N LYS A 659 -21.95 -25.69 -3.07
CA LYS A 659 -21.58 -25.88 -1.68
C LYS A 659 -21.00 -24.58 -1.15
N TYR A 660 -21.65 -23.99 -0.16
CA TYR A 660 -21.34 -22.66 0.34
C TYR A 660 -20.90 -22.76 1.81
N GLY A 661 -19.62 -23.08 2.00
CA GLY A 661 -18.97 -23.24 3.31
C GLY A 661 -17.90 -22.19 3.56
N LYS A 662 -16.98 -22.49 4.49
CA LYS A 662 -15.90 -21.59 4.91
C LYS A 662 -15.05 -21.05 3.73
N ASN A 663 -14.84 -19.74 3.71
CA ASN A 663 -13.95 -18.98 2.81
C ASN A 663 -14.29 -19.11 1.33
N ILE A 664 -15.57 -18.96 0.97
CA ILE A 664 -15.98 -18.95 -0.45
C ILE A 664 -16.17 -17.53 -0.98
N TYR A 665 -15.84 -17.39 -2.26
CA TYR A 665 -16.09 -16.20 -3.08
C TYR A 665 -17.50 -16.29 -3.68
N ALA A 666 -18.51 -15.90 -2.91
CA ALA A 666 -19.92 -15.97 -3.28
C ALA A 666 -20.65 -14.65 -3.07
N THR A 667 -21.61 -14.34 -3.93
CA THR A 667 -22.46 -13.15 -3.83
C THR A 667 -23.93 -13.55 -3.83
N VAL A 668 -24.78 -12.67 -3.30
CA VAL A 668 -26.23 -12.86 -3.30
C VAL A 668 -26.84 -11.97 -4.38
N SER A 669 -27.50 -12.57 -5.37
CA SER A 669 -28.18 -11.85 -6.43
C SER A 669 -29.36 -11.04 -5.90
N MET A 670 -29.55 -9.81 -6.41
CA MET A 670 -30.77 -9.02 -6.15
C MET A 670 -32.00 -9.56 -6.86
N TYR A 671 -31.83 -10.31 -7.95
CA TYR A 671 -32.92 -10.67 -8.87
C TYR A 671 -33.27 -12.17 -8.87
N ALA A 672 -32.39 -13.00 -8.33
CA ALA A 672 -32.67 -14.41 -8.06
C ALA A 672 -32.99 -14.63 -6.57
N PRO A 673 -34.26 -14.86 -6.21
CA PRO A 673 -34.66 -15.01 -4.81
C PRO A 673 -34.07 -16.26 -4.17
N ILE A 674 -33.67 -16.08 -2.90
CA ILE A 674 -33.47 -17.15 -1.94
C ILE A 674 -34.68 -17.08 -1.00
N TYR A 675 -35.73 -17.87 -1.29
CA TYR A 675 -36.95 -17.87 -0.46
C TYR A 675 -36.71 -18.53 0.90
N ALA A 676 -35.78 -19.48 0.97
CA ALA A 676 -35.53 -20.29 2.15
C ALA A 676 -35.50 -19.51 3.48
N GLY A 677 -36.29 -19.98 4.45
CA GLY A 677 -36.36 -19.50 5.83
C GLY A 677 -35.55 -20.36 6.80
N LEU A 678 -34.37 -20.83 6.37
CA LEU A 678 -33.56 -21.78 7.12
C LEU A 678 -32.82 -21.06 8.27
N GLN A 679 -32.97 -21.58 9.49
CA GLN A 679 -32.18 -21.17 10.66
C GLN A 679 -31.37 -22.35 11.21
N ASN A 680 -30.23 -22.07 11.84
CA ASN A 680 -29.47 -23.07 12.59
C ASN A 680 -29.56 -22.83 14.10
N ASP A 681 -30.15 -23.78 14.83
CA ASP A 681 -30.35 -23.66 16.29
C ASP A 681 -29.07 -23.96 17.10
N ALA A 682 -28.07 -24.59 16.49
CA ALA A 682 -26.80 -25.03 17.09
C ALA A 682 -25.57 -24.38 16.43
N GLY A 683 -25.73 -23.20 15.83
CA GLY A 683 -24.63 -22.48 15.19
C GLY A 683 -25.12 -21.49 14.16
N SER A 684 -24.36 -21.32 13.08
CA SER A 684 -24.76 -20.50 11.94
C SER A 684 -25.14 -21.38 10.75
N VAL A 685 -26.05 -20.89 9.91
CA VAL A 685 -26.14 -21.31 8.51
C VAL A 685 -24.81 -21.12 7.77
N GLY A 686 -24.68 -21.73 6.59
CA GLY A 686 -23.52 -21.56 5.73
C GLY A 686 -23.47 -20.18 5.09
N GLU A 687 -22.44 -19.97 4.28
CA GLU A 687 -22.02 -18.61 3.92
C GLU A 687 -22.91 -17.89 2.90
N LEU A 688 -23.75 -18.60 2.15
CA LEU A 688 -24.68 -17.98 1.19
C LEU A 688 -25.89 -17.42 1.94
N LEU A 689 -26.50 -18.26 2.79
CA LEU A 689 -27.62 -17.86 3.64
C LEU A 689 -27.19 -16.83 4.67
N PHE A 690 -25.96 -16.93 5.19
CA PHE A 690 -25.41 -15.95 6.13
C PHE A 690 -25.46 -14.52 5.56
N ARG A 691 -24.96 -14.32 4.32
CA ARG A 691 -24.95 -13.01 3.66
C ARG A 691 -26.37 -12.47 3.44
N LYS A 692 -27.29 -13.32 2.94
CA LYS A 692 -28.68 -12.91 2.72
C LYS A 692 -29.35 -12.51 4.04
N THR A 693 -29.16 -13.29 5.09
CA THR A 693 -29.68 -13.03 6.44
C THR A 693 -29.13 -11.72 6.99
N ALA A 694 -27.82 -11.47 6.87
CA ALA A 694 -27.20 -10.23 7.33
C ALA A 694 -27.84 -8.99 6.67
N PHE A 695 -28.07 -9.02 5.34
CA PHE A 695 -28.76 -7.93 4.66
C PHE A 695 -30.23 -7.78 5.08
N GLU A 696 -30.95 -8.88 5.28
CA GLU A 696 -32.35 -8.82 5.76
C GLU A 696 -32.44 -8.22 7.17
N LEU A 697 -31.48 -8.53 8.05
CA LEU A 697 -31.41 -7.93 9.39
C LEU A 697 -31.01 -6.45 9.35
N LEU A 698 -30.10 -6.06 8.45
CA LEU A 698 -29.79 -4.65 8.21
C LEU A 698 -31.05 -3.88 7.83
N VAL A 699 -31.92 -4.47 7.01
CA VAL A 699 -33.18 -3.82 6.60
C VAL A 699 -34.18 -3.76 7.74
N ALA A 700 -34.32 -4.84 8.52
CA ALA A 700 -35.38 -4.94 9.52
C ALA A 700 -35.10 -4.16 10.81
N LYS A 701 -33.82 -4.01 11.19
CA LYS A 701 -33.40 -3.43 12.48
C LYS A 701 -32.20 -2.49 12.38
N GLY A 702 -31.73 -2.19 11.17
CA GLY A 702 -30.60 -1.29 10.95
C GLY A 702 -29.24 -1.93 11.25
N TRP A 703 -28.21 -1.08 11.16
CA TRP A 703 -26.81 -1.48 11.35
C TRP A 703 -26.55 -2.01 12.77
N GLU A 704 -26.90 -1.23 13.79
CA GLU A 704 -26.54 -1.51 15.19
C GLU A 704 -27.38 -2.60 15.85
N ASN A 705 -28.67 -2.71 15.50
CA ASN A 705 -29.58 -3.64 16.16
C ASN A 705 -29.92 -4.88 15.33
N GLY A 706 -29.52 -4.92 14.05
CA GLY A 706 -29.75 -6.05 13.15
C GLY A 706 -28.46 -6.64 12.62
N PHE A 707 -27.72 -5.86 11.84
CA PHE A 707 -26.51 -6.32 11.15
C PHE A 707 -25.40 -6.71 12.13
N ILE A 708 -24.98 -5.79 13.00
CA ILE A 708 -23.86 -5.97 13.93
C ILE A 708 -24.05 -7.17 14.87
N PRO A 709 -25.21 -7.36 15.54
CA PRO A 709 -25.41 -8.50 16.41
C PRO A 709 -25.30 -9.86 15.70
N TYR A 710 -25.60 -9.91 14.40
CA TYR A 710 -25.56 -11.13 13.60
C TYR A 710 -24.19 -11.45 13.00
N VAL A 711 -23.43 -10.44 12.59
CA VAL A 711 -22.12 -10.65 11.95
C VAL A 711 -20.95 -10.70 12.93
N SER A 712 -21.18 -10.37 14.20
CA SER A 712 -20.13 -10.23 15.21
C SER A 712 -20.29 -11.16 16.41
N ASN A 713 -19.31 -11.16 17.31
CA ASN A 713 -19.38 -11.86 18.60
C ASN A 713 -20.01 -11.01 19.73
N GLN A 714 -20.79 -9.97 19.41
CA GLN A 714 -21.41 -9.09 20.41
C GLN A 714 -22.09 -9.86 21.55
N TYR A 715 -22.84 -10.93 21.23
CA TYR A 715 -23.53 -11.76 22.22
C TYR A 715 -22.79 -13.03 22.64
N GLN A 716 -21.55 -13.26 22.18
CA GLN A 716 -20.81 -14.51 22.46
C GLN A 716 -20.61 -14.75 23.97
N LYS A 717 -20.30 -13.69 24.72
CA LYS A 717 -20.13 -13.77 26.19
C LYS A 717 -21.45 -14.07 26.90
N GLN A 718 -22.53 -13.41 26.48
CA GLN A 718 -23.86 -13.63 27.06
C GLN A 718 -24.37 -15.04 26.76
N ALA A 719 -24.22 -15.54 25.52
CA ALA A 719 -24.63 -16.89 25.15
C ALA A 719 -23.97 -17.93 26.06
N LYS A 720 -22.66 -17.78 26.29
CA LYS A 720 -21.92 -18.64 27.20
C LYS A 720 -22.44 -18.56 28.64
N ALA A 721 -22.78 -17.36 29.14
CA ALA A 721 -23.35 -17.17 30.48
C ALA A 721 -24.75 -17.81 30.60
N ASP A 722 -25.53 -17.77 29.53
CA ASP A 722 -26.85 -18.40 29.42
C ASP A 722 -26.75 -19.93 29.18
N ASN A 723 -25.55 -20.52 29.16
CA ASN A 723 -25.27 -21.92 28.81
C ASN A 723 -25.83 -22.34 27.44
N ARG A 724 -25.78 -21.43 26.46
CA ARG A 724 -26.21 -21.64 25.08
C ARG A 724 -25.07 -21.35 24.10
N GLU A 725 -25.11 -21.99 22.94
CA GLU A 725 -24.21 -21.64 21.84
C GLU A 725 -24.66 -20.33 21.19
N LEU A 726 -23.71 -19.60 20.57
CA LEU A 726 -24.03 -18.42 19.76
C LEU A 726 -24.60 -18.88 18.41
N SER A 727 -25.86 -19.32 18.42
CA SER A 727 -26.59 -19.79 17.24
C SER A 727 -27.43 -18.71 16.58
N ASP A 728 -27.91 -18.97 15.36
CA ASP A 728 -28.86 -18.09 14.67
C ASP A 728 -30.10 -17.88 15.55
N ALA A 729 -30.68 -18.97 16.07
CA ALA A 729 -31.83 -18.92 16.97
C ALA A 729 -31.57 -18.05 18.21
N TYR A 730 -30.39 -18.16 18.82
CA TYR A 730 -30.04 -17.34 19.98
C TYR A 730 -29.93 -15.85 19.61
N ILE A 731 -29.26 -15.51 18.51
CA ILE A 731 -29.10 -14.13 18.06
C ILE A 731 -30.47 -13.52 17.71
N PHE A 732 -31.29 -14.28 16.99
CA PHE A 732 -32.65 -13.93 16.63
C PHE A 732 -33.51 -13.61 17.85
N GLU A 733 -33.50 -14.46 18.87
CA GLU A 733 -34.16 -14.19 20.16
C GLU A 733 -33.70 -12.86 20.79
N LYS A 734 -32.40 -12.52 20.71
CA LYS A 734 -31.90 -11.24 21.23
C LYS A 734 -32.29 -10.03 20.36
N ILE A 735 -32.47 -10.20 19.06
CA ILE A 735 -32.84 -9.11 18.12
C ILE A 735 -34.34 -8.78 18.21
N TRP A 736 -35.21 -9.79 18.29
CA TRP A 736 -36.65 -9.59 18.18
C TRP A 736 -37.50 -10.20 19.29
N GLY A 737 -36.90 -10.81 20.32
CA GLY A 737 -37.64 -11.37 21.44
C GLY A 737 -38.66 -12.41 20.99
N ASP A 738 -39.93 -12.19 21.34
CA ASP A 738 -41.08 -13.04 21.01
C ASP A 738 -41.85 -12.61 19.75
N GLN A 739 -41.37 -11.59 19.02
CA GLN A 739 -42.06 -11.05 17.84
C GLN A 739 -42.21 -12.11 16.72
N TYR A 740 -41.22 -12.98 16.54
CA TYR A 740 -41.22 -14.05 15.55
C TYR A 740 -40.75 -15.36 16.17
N ALA A 741 -41.44 -16.46 15.86
CA ALA A 741 -41.10 -17.78 16.38
C ALA A 741 -39.77 -18.33 15.84
N ASN A 742 -39.43 -17.98 14.59
CA ASN A 742 -38.22 -18.40 13.90
C ASN A 742 -37.97 -17.48 12.69
N TYR A 743 -36.84 -17.69 12.01
CA TYR A 743 -36.45 -16.93 10.83
C TYR A 743 -37.43 -17.04 9.65
N ALA A 744 -38.09 -18.18 9.44
CA ALA A 744 -39.07 -18.33 8.37
C ALA A 744 -40.29 -17.41 8.59
N GLU A 745 -40.78 -17.30 9.83
CA GLU A 745 -41.88 -16.38 10.18
C GLU A 745 -41.47 -14.91 10.02
N PHE A 746 -40.25 -14.55 10.43
CA PHE A 746 -39.68 -13.22 10.15
C PHE A 746 -39.67 -12.93 8.63
N LYS A 747 -39.21 -13.88 7.82
CA LYS A 747 -39.14 -13.72 6.37
C LYS A 747 -40.51 -13.56 5.73
N LYS A 748 -41.51 -14.34 6.17
CA LYS A 748 -42.91 -14.15 5.77
C LYS A 748 -43.42 -12.76 6.13
N ALA A 749 -43.10 -12.26 7.33
CA ALA A 749 -43.47 -10.91 7.74
C ALA A 749 -42.85 -9.82 6.84
N MET A 750 -41.57 -9.97 6.47
CA MET A 750 -40.89 -9.07 5.53
C MET A 750 -41.59 -9.03 4.15
N PHE A 751 -42.03 -10.17 3.62
CA PHE A 751 -42.84 -10.23 2.40
C PHE A 751 -44.20 -9.57 2.59
N ASN A 752 -44.91 -9.92 3.66
CA ASN A 752 -46.24 -9.37 3.96
C ASN A 752 -46.24 -7.85 4.09
N GLU A 753 -45.17 -7.25 4.64
CA GLU A 753 -45.03 -5.79 4.70
C GLU A 753 -45.10 -5.12 3.32
N ARG A 754 -44.49 -5.72 2.29
CA ARG A 754 -44.50 -5.21 0.91
C ARG A 754 -45.79 -5.57 0.18
N ILE A 755 -46.29 -6.79 0.41
CA ILE A 755 -47.57 -7.25 -0.15
C ILE A 755 -48.71 -6.34 0.28
N ALA A 756 -48.73 -5.89 1.54
CA ALA A 756 -49.72 -4.95 2.06
C ALA A 756 -49.72 -3.59 1.33
N LYS A 757 -48.60 -3.20 0.71
CA LYS A 757 -48.41 -1.94 -0.01
C LYS A 757 -48.55 -2.09 -1.54
N LYS A 758 -48.71 -3.30 -2.08
CA LYS A 758 -48.64 -3.59 -3.52
C LYS A 758 -49.67 -2.82 -4.37
N ASP A 759 -50.80 -2.42 -3.79
CA ASP A 759 -51.85 -1.69 -4.52
C ASP A 759 -51.60 -0.17 -4.54
N SER A 760 -50.53 0.29 -3.88
CA SER A 760 -50.10 1.69 -3.83
C SER A 760 -48.88 1.97 -4.72
N LEU A 761 -48.61 1.15 -5.72
CA LEU A 761 -47.42 1.32 -6.57
C LEU A 761 -47.43 2.63 -7.34
N ARG A 762 -46.27 3.28 -7.39
CA ARG A 762 -46.01 4.39 -8.30
C ARG A 762 -45.85 3.87 -9.73
N PRO A 763 -46.38 4.59 -10.74
CA PRO A 763 -46.16 4.23 -12.14
C PRO A 763 -44.67 4.20 -12.50
N ILE A 764 -44.22 3.12 -13.14
CA ILE A 764 -42.83 2.93 -13.56
C ILE A 764 -42.78 2.52 -15.03
N THR A 765 -41.99 3.22 -15.84
CA THR A 765 -41.85 2.95 -17.28
C THR A 765 -40.53 2.24 -17.55
N ILE A 766 -40.62 0.97 -17.94
CA ILE A 766 -39.46 0.11 -18.25
C ILE A 766 -39.30 -0.12 -19.75
N THR A 767 -38.08 -0.44 -20.18
CA THR A 767 -37.85 -1.01 -21.51
C THR A 767 -37.81 -2.53 -21.42
N TYR A 768 -38.84 -3.21 -21.90
CA TYR A 768 -38.94 -4.68 -21.89
C TYR A 768 -39.19 -5.19 -23.31
N ASN A 769 -38.39 -6.16 -23.77
CA ASN A 769 -38.43 -6.69 -25.14
C ASN A 769 -38.41 -5.59 -26.22
N GLN A 770 -37.52 -4.59 -26.05
CA GLN A 770 -37.36 -3.44 -26.95
C GLN A 770 -38.59 -2.52 -27.07
N LYS A 771 -39.56 -2.63 -26.13
CA LYS A 771 -40.74 -1.77 -26.05
C LYS A 771 -40.78 -1.03 -24.73
N GLN A 772 -41.28 0.20 -24.75
CA GLN A 772 -41.63 0.93 -23.54
C GLN A 772 -42.93 0.38 -22.97
N VAL A 773 -42.90 0.00 -21.69
CA VAL A 773 -44.06 -0.50 -20.96
C VAL A 773 -44.17 0.29 -19.66
N THR A 774 -45.31 0.94 -19.45
CA THR A 774 -45.62 1.62 -18.18
C THR A 774 -46.42 0.68 -17.31
N ILE A 775 -45.86 0.32 -16.16
CA ILE A 775 -46.50 -0.48 -15.12
C ILE A 775 -47.16 0.48 -14.14
N THR A 776 -48.48 0.44 -14.06
CA THR A 776 -49.30 1.33 -13.22
C THR A 776 -49.96 0.61 -12.05
N SER A 777 -49.96 -0.73 -12.05
CA SER A 777 -50.55 -1.55 -10.99
C SER A 777 -49.80 -2.86 -10.77
N TYR A 778 -50.02 -3.49 -9.62
CA TYR A 778 -49.46 -4.81 -9.33
C TYR A 778 -49.96 -5.88 -10.31
N ALA A 779 -51.19 -5.79 -10.80
CA ALA A 779 -51.74 -6.76 -11.76
C ALA A 779 -51.01 -6.72 -13.11
N GLU A 780 -50.63 -5.54 -13.59
CA GLU A 780 -49.81 -5.38 -14.80
C GLU A 780 -48.40 -5.94 -14.60
N LEU A 781 -47.79 -5.65 -13.43
CA LEU A 781 -46.50 -6.23 -13.04
C LEU A 781 -46.57 -7.76 -13.01
N GLN A 782 -47.61 -8.32 -12.38
CA GLN A 782 -47.82 -9.77 -12.28
C GLN A 782 -47.95 -10.40 -13.67
N THR A 783 -48.70 -9.76 -14.59
CA THR A 783 -48.85 -10.27 -15.96
C THR A 783 -47.51 -10.35 -16.69
N LEU A 784 -46.66 -9.33 -16.57
CA LEU A 784 -45.31 -9.34 -17.15
C LEU A 784 -44.44 -10.44 -16.51
N MET A 785 -44.54 -10.60 -15.19
CA MET A 785 -43.80 -11.60 -14.43
C MET A 785 -44.23 -13.03 -14.78
N ASP A 786 -45.53 -13.29 -14.99
CA ASP A 786 -46.06 -14.58 -15.43
C ASP A 786 -45.48 -14.96 -16.80
N GLN A 787 -45.47 -14.01 -17.74
CA GLN A 787 -44.89 -14.21 -19.07
C GLN A 787 -43.39 -14.49 -19.00
N ALA A 788 -42.65 -13.68 -18.23
CA ALA A 788 -41.21 -13.83 -18.05
C ALA A 788 -40.85 -15.17 -17.39
N THR A 789 -41.56 -15.53 -16.32
CA THR A 789 -41.36 -16.77 -15.57
C THR A 789 -41.66 -17.99 -16.43
N LEU A 790 -42.77 -17.99 -17.20
CA LEU A 790 -43.08 -19.08 -18.12
C LEU A 790 -42.04 -19.22 -19.22
N ALA A 791 -41.54 -18.10 -19.78
CA ALA A 791 -40.48 -18.12 -20.77
C ALA A 791 -39.18 -18.70 -20.20
N ASP A 792 -38.77 -18.26 -19.01
CA ASP A 792 -37.58 -18.77 -18.33
C ASP A 792 -37.73 -20.24 -17.92
N ALA A 793 -38.90 -20.68 -17.49
CA ALA A 793 -39.15 -22.09 -17.17
C ALA A 793 -38.98 -23.00 -18.38
N LYS A 794 -39.47 -22.58 -19.55
CA LYS A 794 -39.25 -23.31 -20.82
C LYS A 794 -37.77 -23.31 -21.22
N LEU A 795 -37.05 -22.21 -20.99
CA LEU A 795 -35.61 -22.14 -21.25
C LEU A 795 -34.84 -23.11 -20.34
N LEU A 796 -35.13 -23.13 -19.03
CA LEU A 796 -34.50 -24.04 -18.07
C LEU A 796 -34.81 -25.51 -18.38
N GLN A 797 -36.04 -25.85 -18.75
CA GLN A 797 -36.42 -27.19 -19.21
C GLN A 797 -35.60 -27.60 -20.46
N ALA A 798 -35.38 -26.65 -21.38
CA ALA A 798 -34.53 -26.83 -22.55
C ALA A 798 -33.01 -26.72 -22.26
N LYS A 799 -32.60 -26.61 -20.99
CA LYS A 799 -31.22 -26.42 -20.54
C LYS A 799 -30.54 -25.19 -21.16
N LYS A 800 -31.31 -24.13 -21.39
CA LYS A 800 -30.86 -22.82 -21.88
C LYS A 800 -30.82 -21.82 -20.73
N LYS A 801 -30.02 -20.77 -20.90
CA LYS A 801 -29.91 -19.67 -19.93
C LYS A 801 -31.24 -18.91 -19.85
N ALA A 802 -31.83 -18.87 -18.67
CA ALA A 802 -32.95 -18.00 -18.32
C ALA A 802 -32.46 -16.56 -18.14
N VAL A 803 -33.21 -15.59 -18.67
CA VAL A 803 -32.80 -14.17 -18.71
C VAL A 803 -33.97 -13.20 -18.55
N ASN A 804 -35.21 -13.65 -18.74
CA ASN A 804 -36.36 -12.74 -18.90
C ASN A 804 -36.76 -12.12 -17.57
N VAL A 805 -36.82 -12.93 -16.50
CA VAL A 805 -37.16 -12.44 -15.15
C VAL A 805 -36.11 -11.48 -14.63
N ASP A 806 -34.83 -11.84 -14.73
CA ASP A 806 -33.73 -10.99 -14.24
C ASP A 806 -33.66 -9.66 -15.02
N ALA A 807 -33.94 -9.68 -16.33
CA ALA A 807 -34.01 -8.46 -17.14
C ALA A 807 -35.19 -7.55 -16.72
N LEU A 808 -36.37 -8.12 -16.48
CA LEU A 808 -37.54 -7.39 -15.98
C LEU A 808 -37.23 -6.73 -14.63
N LYS A 809 -36.68 -7.49 -13.68
CA LYS A 809 -36.34 -6.99 -12.35
C LYS A 809 -35.26 -5.92 -12.38
N ALA A 810 -34.22 -6.10 -13.20
CA ALA A 810 -33.15 -5.12 -13.34
C ALA A 810 -33.67 -3.76 -13.84
N GLN A 811 -34.53 -3.77 -14.87
CA GLN A 811 -35.12 -2.53 -15.39
C GLN A 811 -35.93 -1.79 -14.34
N TYR A 812 -36.76 -2.51 -13.58
CA TYR A 812 -37.55 -1.93 -12.51
C TYR A 812 -36.67 -1.29 -11.42
N ASN A 813 -35.61 -1.99 -11.00
CA ASN A 813 -34.68 -1.51 -9.98
C ASN A 813 -33.95 -0.22 -10.39
N THR A 814 -33.49 -0.11 -11.64
CA THR A 814 -32.70 1.04 -12.13
C THR A 814 -33.46 2.37 -12.18
N LEU A 815 -34.79 2.33 -12.11
CA LEU A 815 -35.64 3.53 -12.18
C LEU A 815 -35.85 4.19 -10.82
N THR A 816 -35.39 3.53 -9.77
CA THR A 816 -35.43 4.10 -8.43
C THR A 816 -34.36 5.18 -8.32
N ALA A 817 -34.72 6.36 -7.82
CA ALA A 817 -33.78 7.47 -7.65
C ALA A 817 -32.84 7.23 -6.44
N SER A 818 -32.09 6.12 -6.47
CA SER A 818 -31.35 5.56 -5.32
C SER A 818 -32.22 5.45 -4.06
N PHE A 819 -33.50 5.12 -4.27
CA PHE A 819 -34.49 4.99 -3.19
C PHE A 819 -34.56 6.20 -2.25
N LYS A 820 -34.30 7.42 -2.77
CA LYS A 820 -34.60 8.67 -2.06
C LYS A 820 -36.09 8.82 -1.81
N GLU A 821 -36.90 8.20 -2.67
CA GLU A 821 -38.34 8.09 -2.52
C GLU A 821 -38.75 6.62 -2.55
N SER A 822 -39.86 6.31 -1.88
CA SER A 822 -40.48 4.98 -1.94
C SER A 822 -41.03 4.70 -3.34
N ILE A 823 -41.07 3.43 -3.72
CA ILE A 823 -41.81 2.94 -4.89
C ILE A 823 -43.33 2.86 -4.65
N PHE A 824 -43.76 3.07 -3.41
CA PHE A 824 -45.15 3.14 -2.99
C PHE A 824 -45.59 4.62 -2.82
N ASN A 825 -46.87 4.90 -3.00
CA ASN A 825 -47.47 6.24 -2.87
C ASN A 825 -47.63 6.70 -1.42
#